data_AF-A0AAW1NUM2-F1
#
_entry.id   AF-A0AAW1NUM2-F1
#
_cell.length_a   1.000
_cell.length_b   1.000
_cell.length_c   1.000
_cell.angle_alpha   90.00
_cell.angle_beta   90.00
_cell.angle_gamma   90.00
#
_symmetry.space_group_name_H-M   'P 1'
#
loop_
_entity.id
_entity.type
_entity.pdbx_description
1 polymer ?
#
loop_
_entity_poly.entity_id
_entity_poly.type
_entity_poly.pdbx_seq_one_letter_code
_entity_poly.pdbx_strand_id
1 'polypeptide(L)'
;MSSAPAKVEGPPEDTSDGNPHKDVNEAGTTASTQLPVAPLGSVSAAQADKSAPADAVLRSVTTYHPAKLACWVSGQATPYLHVARALCAMDSTTKRLRIGDALTNMFRSVLELSPEDLLPAAYLVSGRLAPDYENLELKVGGATVAAAVTEATGVSRAKLRDLYNKMGDLGDVAQACRIKQTTLAMAKPAPLTVRGVYATLRRIASEKGSGSASRRQMAVLRLLRSCREHETQYLVRTLVQNLRVGAGWRSVVPALARASVMAREGMHVSKQRLEQAANAGVAAFHLCPSLDVLVPALLEEGIDGLEQRCSLTPGVPLKPMLAKICEGIPDALRQLGSTPFLAEHKYDGQRAQIHLLPDGSVKVFSRNCEDRSPSFPDVADAVRAAAKGGAKTLVMDAELVAVDRANDNRLRAFQELSTRARGQVTTHEVTVAVCVFAFDLLYMDGEALVKLPLRERREMLLAALPHLTPGHVQIAHSFELCAGSDAGTKTPVSRAATPQLTDADTNAHTAEACDNSPSVAGNAEEAEPDMDVAARVQEALLESFAAGTEGLMLKALDGPASGYQPSKRSESWLKVKKDYCEGLRDSLDLVPIGAWYGNGRKVGWLSPFLCAAWDPATETFQSVCRCMSGFTDAFYQQATARLKERQLPGPKPYYTTGERPDVWFEPGEVWEIRGADLTISPVHMAAVGHLHASRGVSLRFPRFIRIREDKRPEDASGPDVICPATLHPRRMVPDPFRGQHHIIVLCDCYCAPRMDNEELAARVHPTNNRFPCSAVMEAAVAADPLFAVEQQYQLLDTASRWPLGWPQRAGGDFGKSFSCGVGQGSAYGRDFAEAHLAACCRAGLTLSGLQAETAPGQWSYSVGPCRGTSLGDELWLSRYLLLRLTEKFNVVISLDPKPVPGDWGSSGAPVKYSTADTRHPAKGLATIDAHLRRLQQTHLQHMMMYGPGNTKRLMGQHKHSSVMCFTAGIEQRGSSISVPQSTVLRRCGYYEDRRPASNMDPYLVTMMLVCTTLNIPLPLPNQREEGGDESSSSDLATRGSSALIDEIDRNAPPFGPSTPDGMPGPLALECDSSDHHSFTG
;
A
#
# COMPACT_ATOMS: atom_id res chain seq x y z
N MET A 1 -9.18 -16.84 35.50
CA MET A 1 -8.89 -17.28 36.89
C MET A 1 -9.30 -18.74 37.03
N SER A 2 -8.35 -19.58 37.49
CA SER A 2 -8.54 -20.87 38.20
C SER A 2 -9.32 -21.99 37.46
N SER A 3 -8.91 -23.25 37.32
CA SER A 3 -7.92 -24.09 38.02
C SER A 3 -7.80 -25.43 37.26
N ALA A 4 -6.63 -26.07 37.35
CA ALA A 4 -6.41 -27.50 37.07
C ALA A 4 -7.19 -28.39 38.09
N PRO A 5 -7.33 -29.74 37.95
CA PRO A 5 -6.24 -30.74 38.03
C PRO A 5 -6.37 -31.89 36.99
N ALA A 6 -5.32 -32.58 36.51
CA ALA A 6 -4.40 -33.54 37.12
C ALA A 6 -4.94 -34.99 37.33
N LYS A 7 -4.38 -35.90 36.50
CA LYS A 7 -3.97 -37.31 36.69
C LYS A 7 -4.73 -38.25 37.65
N VAL A 8 -5.07 -39.45 37.15
CA VAL A 8 -4.86 -40.73 37.85
C VAL A 8 -4.32 -41.78 36.86
N GLU A 9 -3.34 -42.55 37.31
CA GLU A 9 -2.52 -43.55 36.59
C GLU A 9 -3.07 -44.99 36.74
N GLY A 10 -2.77 -45.82 35.72
CA GLY A 10 -2.55 -47.28 35.81
C GLY A 10 -3.78 -48.20 35.66
N PRO A 11 -3.63 -49.49 35.26
CA PRO A 11 -2.41 -50.30 35.13
C PRO A 11 -2.22 -50.98 33.74
N PRO A 12 -1.12 -51.74 33.52
CA PRO A 12 -0.67 -52.20 32.19
C PRO A 12 -0.96 -53.68 31.89
N GLU A 13 -0.83 -53.97 30.59
CA GLU A 13 -0.40 -55.23 29.94
C GLU A 13 -0.91 -56.57 30.47
N ASP A 14 -1.62 -57.29 29.61
CA ASP A 14 -1.31 -58.71 29.45
C ASP A 14 -1.51 -59.22 28.02
N THR A 15 -0.83 -60.32 27.77
CA THR A 15 -0.27 -60.81 26.53
C THR A 15 -1.11 -61.91 25.87
N SER A 16 -0.70 -62.25 24.64
CA SER A 16 -0.81 -63.56 23.98
C SER A 16 -2.03 -63.85 23.07
N ASP A 17 -1.65 -64.05 21.81
CA ASP A 17 -1.95 -65.20 20.95
C ASP A 17 -3.40 -65.62 20.66
N GLY A 18 -3.67 -65.76 19.36
CA GLY A 18 -4.64 -66.75 18.87
C GLY A 18 -5.41 -66.33 17.64
N ASN A 19 -4.82 -66.50 16.46
CA ASN A 19 -5.59 -66.72 15.23
C ASN A 19 -6.03 -68.19 15.20
N PRO A 20 -7.28 -68.52 14.81
CA PRO A 20 -7.43 -69.17 13.50
C PRO A 20 -8.76 -68.88 12.75
N HIS A 21 -8.60 -68.55 11.46
CA HIS A 21 -9.22 -69.16 10.27
C HIS A 21 -10.76 -69.39 10.11
N LYS A 22 -11.22 -68.96 8.90
CA LYS A 22 -12.31 -69.48 8.02
C LYS A 22 -13.75 -69.06 8.34
N ASP A 23 -14.64 -68.76 7.38
CA ASP A 23 -14.65 -68.62 5.92
C ASP A 23 -15.96 -67.86 5.58
N VAL A 24 -16.08 -67.39 4.33
CA VAL A 24 -17.29 -67.23 3.49
C VAL A 24 -17.56 -65.82 2.91
N ASN A 25 -17.66 -65.84 1.58
CA ASN A 25 -17.75 -64.82 0.54
C ASN A 25 -19.07 -64.01 0.49
N GLU A 26 -18.99 -62.82 -0.13
CA GLU A 26 -19.68 -62.33 -1.36
C GLU A 26 -19.83 -60.79 -1.29
N ALA A 27 -19.13 -59.96 -2.08
CA ALA A 27 -19.26 -59.62 -3.52
C ALA A 27 -19.74 -58.14 -3.66
N GLY A 28 -18.99 -57.33 -4.43
CA GLY A 28 -19.36 -55.93 -4.74
C GLY A 28 -18.21 -55.06 -5.25
N THR A 29 -18.04 -55.02 -6.58
CA THR A 29 -16.87 -54.52 -7.33
C THR A 29 -16.90 -53.00 -7.59
N THR A 30 -15.80 -52.28 -7.31
CA THR A 30 -15.46 -50.99 -7.97
C THR A 30 -13.96 -50.93 -8.23
N ALA A 31 -13.59 -50.77 -9.51
CA ALA A 31 -12.23 -50.89 -10.03
C ALA A 31 -11.32 -49.71 -9.61
N SER A 32 -10.24 -50.04 -8.90
CA SER A 32 -9.06 -49.19 -8.68
C SER A 32 -7.92 -49.73 -9.51
N THR A 33 -7.40 -48.94 -10.45
CA THR A 33 -6.22 -49.26 -11.26
C THR A 33 -4.96 -49.23 -10.38
N GLN A 34 -4.68 -50.36 -9.72
CA GLN A 34 -3.39 -50.62 -9.07
C GLN A 34 -2.36 -51.01 -10.14
N LEU A 35 -1.28 -50.26 -10.24
CA LEU A 35 -0.07 -50.68 -10.97
C LEU A 35 0.54 -51.90 -10.25
N PRO A 36 0.98 -52.95 -10.98
CA PRO A 36 1.47 -54.17 -10.37
C PRO A 36 2.83 -53.97 -9.70
N VAL A 37 2.94 -54.38 -8.43
CA VAL A 37 4.20 -54.52 -7.71
C VAL A 37 4.85 -55.84 -8.17
N ALA A 38 5.87 -55.76 -9.01
CA ALA A 38 6.71 -56.91 -9.33
C ALA A 38 7.73 -57.17 -8.20
N PRO A 39 8.10 -58.44 -7.92
CA PRO A 39 9.06 -58.77 -6.87
C PRO A 39 10.47 -58.29 -7.26
N LEU A 40 11.24 -57.85 -6.26
CA LEU A 40 12.67 -57.55 -6.36
C LEU A 40 13.46 -58.81 -6.76
N GLY A 41 13.59 -59.04 -8.06
CA GLY A 41 14.54 -60.00 -8.62
C GLY A 41 15.96 -59.46 -8.50
N SER A 42 16.85 -60.23 -7.87
CA SER A 42 18.28 -59.97 -7.77
C SER A 42 18.92 -59.93 -9.15
N VAL A 43 19.33 -58.75 -9.61
CA VAL A 43 20.17 -58.61 -10.81
C VAL A 43 21.60 -58.30 -10.38
N SER A 44 22.50 -59.17 -10.83
CA SER A 44 23.95 -59.15 -10.64
C SER A 44 24.56 -57.76 -10.80
N ALA A 45 25.28 -57.33 -9.78
CA ALA A 45 26.09 -56.12 -9.74
C ALA A 45 27.44 -56.36 -10.44
N ALA A 46 27.50 -56.17 -11.75
CA ALA A 46 28.77 -55.98 -12.46
C ALA A 46 28.54 -55.43 -13.88
N GLN A 47 28.52 -54.10 -14.04
CA GLN A 47 28.88 -53.46 -15.31
C GLN A 47 29.27 -51.99 -15.08
N ALA A 48 30.39 -51.60 -15.69
CA ALA A 48 31.14 -50.38 -15.45
C ALA A 48 30.35 -49.08 -15.70
N ASP A 49 30.51 -48.11 -14.79
CA ASP A 49 30.05 -46.73 -14.93
C ASP A 49 30.59 -46.13 -16.24
N LYS A 50 29.70 -45.86 -17.21
CA LYS A 50 30.04 -44.98 -18.35
C LYS A 50 30.31 -43.58 -17.80
N SER A 51 31.59 -43.20 -17.68
CA SER A 51 31.98 -41.85 -17.25
C SER A 51 31.78 -40.82 -18.38
N ALA A 52 30.52 -40.51 -18.70
CA ALA A 52 30.21 -39.38 -19.56
C ALA A 52 30.62 -38.06 -18.87
N PRO A 53 31.21 -37.08 -19.60
CA PRO A 53 31.58 -35.78 -19.03
C PRO A 53 30.37 -35.08 -18.39
N ALA A 54 30.54 -34.47 -17.22
CA ALA A 54 29.45 -33.85 -16.46
C ALA A 54 28.78 -32.68 -17.21
N ASP A 55 29.50 -32.03 -18.12
CA ASP A 55 29.06 -30.92 -18.96
C ASP A 55 28.58 -31.35 -20.36
N ALA A 56 28.55 -32.66 -20.66
CA ALA A 56 28.24 -33.16 -22.00
C ALA A 56 26.88 -32.68 -22.53
N VAL A 57 25.90 -32.44 -21.66
CA VAL A 57 24.58 -31.92 -22.03
C VAL A 57 24.59 -30.48 -22.53
N LEU A 58 25.63 -29.68 -22.24
CA LEU A 58 25.78 -28.29 -22.75
C LEU A 58 26.23 -28.20 -24.20
N ARG A 59 26.55 -29.35 -24.83
CA ARG A 59 26.85 -29.43 -26.26
C ARG A 59 25.65 -28.98 -27.07
N SER A 60 25.91 -28.52 -28.30
CA SER A 60 24.84 -28.22 -29.26
C SER A 60 23.94 -29.44 -29.42
N VAL A 61 22.64 -29.22 -29.60
CA VAL A 61 21.67 -30.29 -29.89
C VAL A 61 22.09 -31.14 -31.10
N THR A 62 22.80 -30.54 -32.07
CA THR A 62 23.31 -31.22 -33.28
C THR A 62 24.54 -32.10 -33.03
N THR A 63 25.30 -31.87 -31.96
CA THR A 63 26.54 -32.61 -31.65
C THR A 63 26.41 -33.51 -30.42
N TYR A 64 25.28 -33.45 -29.72
CA TYR A 64 24.96 -34.33 -28.61
C TYR A 64 24.37 -35.65 -29.09
N HIS A 65 25.03 -36.76 -28.74
CA HIS A 65 24.57 -38.13 -28.99
C HIS A 65 23.95 -38.72 -27.73
N PRO A 66 22.62 -38.90 -27.64
CA PRO A 66 21.96 -39.19 -26.36
C PRO A 66 22.37 -40.55 -25.76
N ALA A 67 22.30 -41.66 -26.52
CA ALA A 67 22.77 -42.97 -26.01
C ALA A 67 24.29 -43.06 -25.72
N LYS A 68 25.13 -42.27 -26.40
CA LYS A 68 26.60 -42.31 -26.22
C LYS A 68 27.08 -41.49 -25.03
N LEU A 69 26.42 -40.36 -24.76
CA LEU A 69 26.80 -39.40 -23.72
C LEU A 69 25.93 -39.50 -22.46
N ALA A 70 24.96 -40.43 -22.43
CA ALA A 70 24.25 -40.82 -21.22
C ALA A 70 25.13 -41.66 -20.27
N CYS A 71 24.84 -41.59 -18.97
CA CYS A 71 25.54 -42.34 -17.93
C CYS A 71 24.86 -43.68 -17.56
N TRP A 72 23.97 -44.19 -18.42
CA TRP A 72 23.30 -45.50 -18.26
C TRP A 72 23.06 -46.15 -19.62
N VAL A 73 22.48 -47.36 -19.62
CA VAL A 73 22.16 -48.10 -20.84
C VAL A 73 20.65 -48.31 -20.97
N SER A 74 20.20 -48.59 -22.20
CA SER A 74 18.78 -48.79 -22.52
C SER A 74 18.17 -49.89 -21.62
N GLY A 75 16.94 -49.65 -21.15
CA GLY A 75 16.21 -50.57 -20.26
C GLY A 75 16.57 -50.46 -18.77
N GLN A 76 17.60 -49.70 -18.39
CA GLN A 76 17.84 -49.35 -16.99
C GLN A 76 16.99 -48.14 -16.58
N ALA A 77 16.61 -48.05 -15.30
CA ALA A 77 15.98 -46.84 -14.78
C ALA A 77 16.95 -45.65 -14.83
N THR A 78 16.48 -44.49 -15.26
CA THR A 78 17.28 -43.27 -15.39
C THR A 78 17.89 -42.90 -14.02
N PRO A 79 19.22 -42.82 -13.89
CA PRO A 79 19.85 -42.36 -12.65
C PRO A 79 19.50 -40.89 -12.37
N TYR A 80 19.16 -40.56 -11.12
CA TYR A 80 18.93 -39.17 -10.70
C TYR A 80 20.19 -38.31 -10.91
N LEU A 81 21.37 -38.93 -10.86
CA LEU A 81 22.65 -38.31 -11.18
C LEU A 81 22.67 -37.64 -12.57
N HIS A 82 21.96 -38.19 -13.57
CA HIS A 82 21.88 -37.56 -14.88
C HIS A 82 21.17 -36.20 -14.81
N VAL A 83 20.04 -36.16 -14.09
CA VAL A 83 19.29 -34.92 -13.84
C VAL A 83 20.12 -33.95 -13.02
N ALA A 84 20.79 -34.41 -11.95
CA ALA A 84 21.64 -33.56 -11.11
C ALA A 84 22.82 -32.96 -11.88
N ARG A 85 23.47 -33.72 -12.76
CA ARG A 85 24.53 -33.20 -13.65
C ARG A 85 23.99 -32.20 -14.66
N ALA A 86 22.81 -32.43 -15.24
CA ALA A 86 22.17 -31.48 -16.13
C ALA A 86 21.81 -30.18 -15.41
N LEU A 87 21.26 -30.26 -14.19
CA LEU A 87 21.00 -29.11 -13.33
C LEU A 87 22.29 -28.34 -13.01
N CYS A 88 23.38 -29.04 -12.71
CA CYS A 88 24.71 -28.46 -12.50
C CYS A 88 25.25 -27.72 -13.73
N ALA A 89 25.06 -28.31 -14.90
CA ALA A 89 25.51 -27.71 -16.15
C ALA A 89 24.66 -26.46 -16.51
N MET A 90 23.38 -26.44 -16.14
CA MET A 90 22.54 -25.24 -16.29
C MET A 90 22.92 -24.14 -15.30
N ASP A 91 23.24 -24.49 -14.05
CA ASP A 91 23.66 -23.54 -13.00
C ASP A 91 24.97 -22.82 -13.36
N SER A 92 25.83 -23.44 -14.17
CA SER A 92 27.10 -22.85 -14.61
C SER A 92 26.98 -21.84 -15.76
N THR A 93 25.79 -21.59 -16.29
CA THR A 93 25.59 -20.64 -17.40
C THR A 93 24.38 -19.74 -17.20
N THR A 94 24.52 -18.47 -17.58
CA THR A 94 23.42 -17.49 -17.59
C THR A 94 22.70 -17.41 -18.95
N LYS A 95 23.21 -18.10 -19.98
CA LYS A 95 22.69 -18.03 -21.35
C LYS A 95 21.44 -18.91 -21.49
N ARG A 96 20.27 -18.29 -21.58
CA ARG A 96 18.96 -18.98 -21.68
C ARG A 96 18.87 -20.03 -22.79
N LEU A 97 19.49 -19.77 -23.95
CA LEU A 97 19.52 -20.74 -25.05
C LEU A 97 20.30 -22.02 -24.68
N ARG A 98 21.44 -21.88 -23.99
CA ARG A 98 22.25 -23.03 -23.52
C ARG A 98 21.53 -23.85 -22.47
N ILE A 99 20.80 -23.19 -21.56
CA ILE A 99 19.91 -23.86 -20.59
C ILE A 99 18.85 -24.68 -21.34
N GLY A 100 18.22 -24.09 -22.36
CA GLY A 100 17.24 -24.78 -23.20
C GLY A 100 17.80 -25.99 -23.94
N ASP A 101 19.01 -25.90 -24.46
CA ASP A 101 19.69 -27.00 -25.15
C ASP A 101 20.08 -28.13 -24.17
N ALA A 102 20.57 -27.78 -22.98
CA ALA A 102 20.89 -28.75 -21.94
C ALA A 102 19.66 -29.56 -21.50
N LEU A 103 18.51 -28.90 -21.31
CA LEU A 103 17.25 -29.59 -21.04
C LEU A 103 16.83 -30.50 -22.19
N THR A 104 16.94 -30.02 -23.42
CA THR A 104 16.57 -30.78 -24.62
C THR A 104 17.42 -32.04 -24.72
N ASN A 105 18.73 -31.92 -24.53
CA ASN A 105 19.67 -33.04 -24.56
C ASN A 105 19.44 -34.04 -23.42
N MET A 106 19.18 -33.55 -22.20
CA MET A 106 18.81 -34.40 -21.07
C MET A 106 17.54 -35.22 -21.39
N PHE A 107 16.48 -34.58 -21.89
CA PHE A 107 15.25 -35.28 -22.26
C PHE A 107 15.44 -36.24 -23.43
N ARG A 108 16.27 -35.92 -24.41
CA ARG A 108 16.60 -36.85 -25.52
C ARG A 108 17.23 -38.14 -25.01
N SER A 109 18.14 -38.06 -24.03
CA SER A 109 18.74 -39.25 -23.43
C SER A 109 17.72 -40.10 -22.66
N VAL A 110 16.80 -39.45 -21.94
CA VAL A 110 15.70 -40.15 -21.25
C VAL A 110 14.75 -40.81 -22.26
N LEU A 111 14.36 -40.09 -23.31
CA LEU A 111 13.51 -40.61 -24.39
C LEU A 111 14.12 -41.82 -25.09
N GLU A 112 15.40 -41.80 -25.41
CA GLU A 112 16.08 -42.88 -26.15
C GLU A 112 16.31 -44.12 -25.28
N LEU A 113 16.60 -43.97 -23.99
CA LEU A 113 17.04 -45.07 -23.13
C LEU A 113 15.98 -45.61 -22.18
N SER A 114 15.09 -44.74 -21.67
CA SER A 114 14.15 -45.02 -20.58
C SER A 114 12.91 -44.08 -20.65
N PRO A 115 12.09 -44.15 -21.73
CA PRO A 115 11.02 -43.18 -21.99
C PRO A 115 9.99 -43.07 -20.85
N GLU A 116 9.79 -44.12 -20.07
CA GLU A 116 8.89 -44.13 -18.90
C GLU A 116 9.36 -43.21 -17.75
N ASP A 117 10.63 -42.81 -17.72
CA ASP A 117 11.16 -41.84 -16.75
C ASP A 117 10.98 -40.38 -17.19
N LEU A 118 10.48 -40.13 -18.40
CA LEU A 118 10.38 -38.78 -18.97
C LEU A 118 9.45 -37.87 -18.14
N LEU A 119 8.28 -38.36 -17.75
CA LEU A 119 7.32 -37.62 -16.95
C LEU A 119 7.87 -37.32 -15.54
N PRO A 120 8.39 -38.30 -14.77
CA PRO A 120 9.12 -38.05 -13.53
C PRO A 120 10.27 -37.02 -13.68
N ALA A 121 11.08 -37.12 -14.73
CA ALA A 121 12.18 -36.20 -14.99
C ALA A 121 11.67 -34.77 -15.26
N ALA A 122 10.63 -34.63 -16.08
CA ALA A 122 10.01 -33.35 -16.39
C ALA A 122 9.46 -32.66 -15.13
N TYR A 123 8.80 -33.42 -14.25
CA TYR A 123 8.32 -32.90 -12.97
C TYR A 123 9.45 -32.42 -12.07
N LEU A 124 10.46 -33.27 -11.83
CA LEU A 124 11.61 -32.91 -10.98
C LEU A 124 12.32 -31.63 -11.46
N VAL A 125 12.56 -31.50 -12.76
CA VAL A 125 13.24 -30.32 -13.32
C VAL A 125 12.34 -29.08 -13.40
N SER A 126 11.02 -29.26 -13.48
CA SER A 126 10.06 -28.16 -13.38
C SER A 126 9.90 -27.62 -11.95
N GLY A 127 10.38 -28.34 -10.94
CA GLY A 127 10.19 -28.02 -9.53
C GLY A 127 8.78 -28.31 -9.00
N ARG A 128 8.01 -29.15 -9.72
CA ARG A 128 6.64 -29.53 -9.38
C ARG A 128 6.54 -31.05 -9.15
N LEU A 129 5.48 -31.49 -8.47
CA LEU A 129 5.23 -32.91 -8.22
C LEU A 129 3.97 -33.44 -8.93
N ALA A 130 3.06 -32.54 -9.27
CA ALA A 130 1.79 -32.77 -9.92
C ALA A 130 1.36 -31.45 -10.59
N PRO A 131 0.27 -31.44 -11.36
CA PRO A 131 -0.35 -30.21 -11.85
C PRO A 131 -0.78 -29.32 -10.68
N ASP A 132 -0.75 -28.00 -10.90
CA ASP A 132 -1.01 -27.01 -9.85
C ASP A 132 -2.39 -27.17 -9.20
N TYR A 133 -3.38 -27.60 -9.99
CA TYR A 133 -4.77 -27.77 -9.56
C TYR A 133 -4.99 -28.99 -8.65
N GLU A 134 -4.02 -29.91 -8.52
CA GLU A 134 -4.09 -31.00 -7.54
C GLU A 134 -3.67 -30.55 -6.12
N ASN A 135 -3.10 -29.34 -5.97
CA ASN A 135 -2.62 -28.79 -4.70
C ASN A 135 -1.66 -29.72 -3.93
N LEU A 136 -0.85 -30.51 -4.64
CA LEU A 136 0.10 -31.42 -4.02
C LEU A 136 1.39 -30.69 -3.62
N GLU A 137 1.46 -30.25 -2.36
CA GLU A 137 2.61 -29.54 -1.82
C GLU A 137 3.59 -30.45 -1.05
N LEU A 138 4.88 -30.21 -1.25
CA LEU A 138 5.94 -30.85 -0.48
C LEU A 138 5.95 -30.23 0.94
N LYS A 139 5.25 -30.84 1.89
CA LYS A 139 5.12 -30.38 3.29
C LYS A 139 6.41 -30.54 4.12
N VAL A 140 7.52 -30.04 3.59
CA VAL A 140 8.87 -30.11 4.15
C VAL A 140 9.47 -28.71 4.16
N GLY A 141 9.62 -28.12 5.34
CA GLY A 141 10.21 -26.79 5.50
C GLY A 141 11.73 -26.82 5.60
N GLY A 142 12.37 -25.66 5.44
CA GLY A 142 13.83 -25.51 5.53
C GLY A 142 14.42 -26.04 6.84
N ALA A 143 13.70 -25.94 7.97
CA ALA A 143 14.12 -26.51 9.25
C ALA A 143 14.18 -28.05 9.22
N THR A 144 13.21 -28.72 8.59
CA THR A 144 13.20 -30.18 8.42
C THR A 144 14.35 -30.63 7.53
N VAL A 145 14.60 -29.90 6.44
CA VAL A 145 15.74 -30.18 5.54
C VAL A 145 17.06 -29.96 6.28
N ALA A 146 17.21 -28.86 7.01
CA ALA A 146 18.39 -28.56 7.80
C ALA A 146 18.68 -29.62 8.86
N ALA A 147 17.64 -30.11 9.56
CA ALA A 147 17.77 -31.21 10.52
C ALA A 147 18.25 -32.50 9.84
N ALA A 148 17.66 -32.86 8.70
CA ALA A 148 18.08 -34.04 7.93
C ALA A 148 19.50 -33.89 7.36
N VAL A 149 19.93 -32.69 6.96
CA VAL A 149 21.31 -32.41 6.53
C VAL A 149 22.28 -32.51 7.69
N THR A 150 21.98 -31.94 8.86
CA THR A 150 22.78 -32.09 10.08
C THR A 150 22.94 -33.57 10.45
N GLU A 151 21.86 -34.34 10.41
CA GLU A 151 21.89 -35.78 10.72
C GLU A 151 22.65 -36.59 9.66
N ALA A 152 22.52 -36.25 8.37
CA ALA A 152 23.23 -36.91 7.29
C ALA A 152 24.74 -36.60 7.30
N THR A 153 25.12 -35.37 7.67
CA THR A 153 26.50 -34.85 7.55
C THR A 153 27.27 -34.75 8.87
N GLY A 154 26.61 -34.96 10.01
CA GLY A 154 27.20 -34.81 11.35
C GLY A 154 27.56 -33.36 11.75
N VAL A 155 27.22 -32.36 10.93
CA VAL A 155 27.58 -30.94 11.18
C VAL A 155 26.58 -30.29 12.14
N SER A 156 27.09 -29.55 13.13
CA SER A 156 26.25 -28.83 14.10
C SER A 156 25.35 -27.76 13.46
N ARG A 157 24.17 -27.51 14.05
CA ARG A 157 23.23 -26.49 13.54
C ARG A 157 23.84 -25.08 13.49
N ALA A 158 24.69 -24.74 14.46
CA ALA A 158 25.39 -23.45 14.48
C ALA A 158 26.29 -23.31 13.25
N LYS A 159 27.09 -24.34 12.96
CA LYS A 159 27.97 -24.32 11.79
C LYS A 159 27.18 -24.30 10.47
N LEU A 160 26.06 -25.01 10.40
CA LEU A 160 25.16 -24.98 9.24
C LEU A 160 24.61 -23.57 9.00
N ARG A 161 24.17 -22.88 10.06
CA ARG A 161 23.70 -21.48 10.00
C ARG A 161 24.81 -20.54 9.54
N ASP A 162 26.03 -20.68 10.06
CA ASP A 162 27.16 -19.85 9.64
C ASP A 162 27.50 -20.04 8.16
N LEU A 163 27.45 -21.28 7.67
CA LEU A 163 27.64 -21.58 6.25
C LEU A 163 26.48 -21.02 5.41
N TYR A 164 25.24 -21.14 5.88
CA TYR A 164 24.07 -20.57 5.19
C TYR A 164 24.16 -19.04 5.09
N ASN A 165 24.57 -18.35 6.14
CA ASN A 165 24.76 -16.89 6.10
C ASN A 165 25.87 -16.47 5.12
N LYS A 166 26.87 -17.33 4.89
CA LYS A 166 27.96 -17.07 3.92
C LYS A 166 27.58 -17.41 2.48
N MET A 167 26.83 -18.50 2.28
CA MET A 167 26.56 -19.07 0.95
C MET A 167 25.15 -18.72 0.42
N GLY A 168 24.19 -18.43 1.31
CA GLY A 168 22.80 -18.07 1.01
C GLY A 168 21.98 -19.13 0.26
N ASP A 169 22.46 -20.38 0.24
CA ASP A 169 21.80 -21.54 -0.38
C ASP A 169 21.98 -22.80 0.46
N LEU A 170 20.88 -23.47 0.82
CA LEU A 170 20.96 -24.67 1.64
C LEU A 170 21.52 -25.87 0.85
N GLY A 171 21.34 -25.88 -0.48
CA GLY A 171 21.90 -26.92 -1.36
C GLY A 171 23.42 -26.87 -1.40
N ASP A 172 23.98 -25.67 -1.60
CA ASP A 172 25.43 -25.48 -1.61
C ASP A 172 26.05 -25.79 -0.24
N VAL A 173 25.38 -25.38 0.85
CA VAL A 173 25.78 -25.73 2.22
C VAL A 173 25.78 -27.24 2.42
N ALA A 174 24.71 -27.94 2.03
CA ALA A 174 24.62 -29.38 2.17
C ALA A 174 25.70 -30.12 1.35
N GLN A 175 25.99 -29.65 0.14
CA GLN A 175 27.07 -30.17 -0.70
C GLN A 175 28.44 -29.97 -0.03
N ALA A 176 28.72 -28.77 0.49
CA ALA A 176 29.98 -28.46 1.16
C ALA A 176 30.19 -29.28 2.44
N CYS A 177 29.12 -29.55 3.20
CA CYS A 177 29.17 -30.40 4.39
C CYS A 177 29.48 -31.86 4.05
N ARG A 178 29.00 -32.36 2.89
CA ARG A 178 29.20 -33.75 2.46
C ARG A 178 30.63 -34.03 2.00
N ILE A 179 31.29 -33.09 1.32
CA ILE A 179 32.66 -33.26 0.79
C ILE A 179 33.68 -33.60 1.89
N LYS A 180 33.39 -33.23 3.15
CA LYS A 180 34.28 -33.48 4.31
C LYS A 180 34.05 -34.83 5.01
N GLN A 181 33.04 -35.61 4.60
CA GLN A 181 32.79 -36.95 5.11
C GLN A 181 33.21 -38.02 4.08
N THR A 182 34.50 -38.36 4.05
CA THR A 182 34.94 -39.65 3.50
C THR A 182 34.57 -40.74 4.50
N THR A 183 33.34 -41.23 4.48
CA THR A 183 32.93 -42.34 5.36
C THR A 183 33.45 -43.67 4.81
N LEU A 184 34.32 -44.28 5.61
CA LEU A 184 34.81 -45.66 5.58
C LEU A 184 33.69 -46.69 5.84
N ALA A 185 32.63 -46.74 5.02
CA ALA A 185 31.54 -47.71 5.17
C ALA A 185 31.52 -48.76 4.04
N MET A 186 31.53 -50.04 4.44
CA MET A 186 31.72 -51.26 3.63
C MET A 186 30.56 -51.64 2.67
N ALA A 187 29.54 -50.79 2.49
CA ALA A 187 28.53 -50.96 1.44
C ALA A 187 27.87 -49.60 1.09
N LYS A 188 28.04 -49.12 -0.14
CA LYS A 188 27.35 -47.91 -0.62
C LYS A 188 25.86 -48.22 -0.89
N PRO A 189 24.91 -47.36 -0.48
CA PRO A 189 23.51 -47.51 -0.84
C PRO A 189 23.32 -47.54 -2.37
N ALA A 190 22.23 -48.18 -2.81
CA ALA A 190 21.84 -48.18 -4.21
C ALA A 190 21.75 -46.74 -4.76
N PRO A 191 22.19 -46.48 -6.00
CA PRO A 191 22.08 -45.16 -6.60
C PRO A 191 20.63 -44.69 -6.71
N LEU A 192 20.41 -43.38 -6.61
CA LEU A 192 19.08 -42.80 -6.78
C LEU A 192 18.64 -42.89 -8.25
N THR A 193 17.37 -43.20 -8.48
CA THR A 193 16.74 -43.16 -9.82
C THR A 193 15.72 -42.03 -9.88
N VAL A 194 15.48 -41.50 -11.09
CA VAL A 194 14.53 -40.40 -11.32
C VAL A 194 13.14 -40.80 -10.82
N ARG A 195 12.59 -41.94 -11.27
CA ARG A 195 11.29 -42.45 -10.77
C ARG A 195 11.28 -42.69 -9.26
N GLY A 196 12.38 -43.17 -8.68
CA GLY A 196 12.47 -43.45 -7.25
C GLY A 196 12.44 -42.19 -6.39
N VAL A 197 13.18 -41.15 -6.81
CA VAL A 197 13.16 -39.82 -6.17
C VAL A 197 11.76 -39.22 -6.30
N TYR A 198 11.22 -39.16 -7.51
CA TYR A 198 9.89 -38.59 -7.78
C TYR A 198 8.78 -39.28 -6.96
N ALA A 199 8.73 -40.61 -6.96
CA ALA A 199 7.76 -41.38 -6.18
C ALA A 199 7.92 -41.14 -4.66
N THR A 200 9.16 -41.02 -4.17
CA THR A 200 9.42 -40.70 -2.77
C THR A 200 8.94 -39.31 -2.39
N LEU A 201 9.15 -38.31 -3.25
CA LEU A 201 8.67 -36.93 -3.03
C LEU A 201 7.15 -36.85 -3.05
N ARG A 202 6.46 -37.54 -3.98
CA ARG A 202 4.99 -37.62 -3.96
C ARG A 202 4.48 -38.28 -2.69
N ARG A 203 5.11 -39.38 -2.23
CA ARG A 203 4.75 -40.01 -0.95
C ARG A 203 4.91 -39.03 0.23
N ILE A 204 6.02 -38.29 0.28
CA ILE A 204 6.26 -37.26 1.31
C ILE A 204 5.16 -36.19 1.31
N ALA A 205 4.72 -35.74 0.14
CA ALA A 205 3.66 -34.74 -0.01
C ALA A 205 2.29 -35.28 0.47
N SER A 206 2.00 -36.56 0.20
CA SER A 206 0.76 -37.22 0.59
C SER A 206 0.68 -37.67 2.05
N GLU A 207 1.80 -37.72 2.78
CA GLU A 207 1.82 -38.09 4.20
C GLU A 207 0.96 -37.16 5.07
N LYS A 208 0.10 -37.73 5.92
CA LYS A 208 -0.79 -37.02 6.84
C LYS A 208 -0.83 -37.71 8.22
N GLY A 209 -1.44 -37.07 9.21
CA GLY A 209 -1.64 -37.63 10.55
C GLY A 209 -0.45 -37.52 11.51
N SER A 210 -0.61 -38.09 12.69
CA SER A 210 0.40 -38.07 13.76
C SER A 210 1.69 -38.79 13.31
N GLY A 211 2.84 -38.26 13.74
CA GLY A 211 4.17 -38.76 13.34
C GLY A 211 4.57 -38.49 11.88
N SER A 212 3.73 -37.83 11.07
CA SER A 212 4.05 -37.55 9.66
C SER A 212 5.31 -36.70 9.49
N ALA A 213 5.57 -35.74 10.39
CA ALA A 213 6.79 -34.93 10.36
C ALA A 213 8.07 -35.79 10.46
N SER A 214 8.11 -36.74 11.41
CA SER A 214 9.26 -37.65 11.59
C SER A 214 9.41 -38.60 10.41
N ARG A 215 8.31 -39.13 9.85
CA ARG A 215 8.35 -39.98 8.64
C ARG A 215 8.89 -39.22 7.43
N ARG A 216 8.49 -37.94 7.24
CA ARG A 216 9.02 -37.09 6.17
C ARG A 216 10.52 -36.83 6.37
N GLN A 217 10.96 -36.49 7.58
CA GLN A 217 12.39 -36.31 7.88
C GLN A 217 13.19 -37.58 7.58
N MET A 218 12.71 -38.75 7.98
CA MET A 218 13.36 -40.05 7.72
C MET A 218 13.43 -40.38 6.23
N ALA A 219 12.39 -40.04 5.46
CA ALA A 219 12.41 -40.22 4.00
C ALA A 219 13.45 -39.30 3.35
N VAL A 220 13.51 -38.02 3.75
CA VAL A 220 14.53 -37.07 3.29
C VAL A 220 15.94 -37.54 3.63
N LEU A 221 16.17 -37.99 4.87
CA LEU A 221 17.45 -38.50 5.33
C LEU A 221 17.93 -39.71 4.50
N ARG A 222 17.03 -40.65 4.17
CA ARG A 222 17.37 -41.81 3.33
C ARG A 222 17.80 -41.41 1.92
N LEU A 223 17.11 -40.42 1.33
CA LEU A 223 17.51 -39.88 0.03
C LEU A 223 18.89 -39.22 0.12
N LEU A 224 19.11 -38.36 1.12
CA LEU A 224 20.39 -37.69 1.34
C LEU A 224 21.54 -38.69 1.51
N ARG A 225 21.37 -39.76 2.30
CA ARG A 225 22.41 -40.80 2.48
C ARG A 225 22.79 -41.51 1.18
N SER A 226 21.88 -41.58 0.21
CA SER A 226 22.10 -42.29 -1.06
C SER A 226 22.67 -41.40 -2.18
N CYS A 227 22.70 -40.08 -1.99
CA CYS A 227 23.20 -39.15 -3.00
C CYS A 227 24.70 -39.36 -3.34
N ARG A 228 25.07 -39.03 -4.57
CA ARG A 228 26.42 -39.08 -5.14
C ARG A 228 26.71 -37.76 -5.84
N GLU A 229 28.00 -37.39 -5.92
CA GLU A 229 28.45 -36.16 -6.61
C GLU A 229 27.60 -34.92 -6.22
N HIS A 230 26.93 -34.29 -7.21
CA HIS A 230 26.10 -33.09 -7.07
C HIS A 230 24.63 -33.38 -6.73
N GLU A 231 24.22 -34.65 -6.56
CA GLU A 231 22.83 -34.99 -6.23
C GLU A 231 22.36 -34.34 -4.92
N THR A 232 23.26 -34.18 -3.94
CA THR A 232 22.93 -33.58 -2.64
C THR A 232 22.47 -32.14 -2.80
N GLN A 233 23.23 -31.36 -3.57
CA GLN A 233 22.93 -29.95 -3.86
C GLN A 233 21.53 -29.81 -4.45
N TYR A 234 21.25 -30.53 -5.53
CA TYR A 234 19.99 -30.40 -6.27
C TYR A 234 18.80 -31.08 -5.59
N LEU A 235 19.02 -32.18 -4.85
CA LEU A 235 17.97 -32.76 -4.03
C LEU A 235 17.55 -31.79 -2.92
N VAL A 236 18.50 -31.17 -2.21
CA VAL A 236 18.19 -30.19 -1.17
C VAL A 236 17.48 -28.98 -1.77
N ARG A 237 17.95 -28.46 -2.91
CA ARG A 237 17.27 -27.37 -3.64
C ARG A 237 15.85 -27.74 -4.07
N THR A 238 15.60 -29.00 -4.46
CA THR A 238 14.26 -29.52 -4.76
C THR A 238 13.38 -29.56 -3.50
N LEU A 239 13.93 -30.02 -2.37
CA LEU A 239 13.21 -30.14 -1.10
C LEU A 239 12.82 -28.78 -0.50
N VAL A 240 13.64 -27.74 -0.70
CA VAL A 240 13.29 -26.35 -0.32
C VAL A 240 12.51 -25.61 -1.42
N GLN A 241 12.11 -26.30 -2.49
CA GLN A 241 11.35 -25.77 -3.63
C GLN A 241 12.02 -24.57 -4.32
N ASN A 242 13.35 -24.58 -4.40
CA ASN A 242 14.14 -23.53 -5.03
C ASN A 242 15.37 -24.09 -5.76
N LEU A 243 15.17 -24.56 -7.01
CA LEU A 243 16.22 -25.20 -7.82
C LEU A 243 17.35 -24.27 -8.28
N ARG A 244 17.07 -22.96 -8.43
CA ARG A 244 18.04 -21.91 -8.81
C ARG A 244 18.78 -22.06 -10.15
N VAL A 245 18.43 -23.01 -11.00
CA VAL A 245 19.12 -23.29 -12.28
C VAL A 245 18.69 -22.41 -13.47
N GLY A 246 17.94 -21.32 -13.24
CA GLY A 246 17.42 -20.47 -14.33
C GLY A 246 16.42 -21.17 -15.27
N ALA A 247 15.93 -22.35 -14.89
CA ALA A 247 14.93 -23.14 -15.63
C ALA A 247 13.70 -23.42 -14.77
N GLY A 248 12.56 -23.56 -15.45
CA GLY A 248 11.27 -23.98 -14.88
C GLY A 248 10.36 -24.43 -16.02
N TRP A 249 9.05 -24.49 -15.81
CA TRP A 249 8.10 -24.95 -16.84
C TRP A 249 8.25 -24.22 -18.20
N ARG A 250 8.55 -22.92 -18.18
CA ARG A 250 8.79 -22.09 -19.38
C ARG A 250 10.02 -22.50 -20.20
N SER A 251 10.92 -23.28 -19.61
CA SER A 251 12.09 -23.85 -20.29
C SER A 251 11.88 -25.35 -20.56
N VAL A 252 11.23 -26.06 -19.63
CA VAL A 252 10.94 -27.50 -19.70
C VAL A 252 10.00 -27.84 -20.86
N VAL A 253 8.86 -27.16 -20.99
CA VAL A 253 7.86 -27.47 -22.03
C VAL A 253 8.43 -27.30 -23.44
N PRO A 254 9.08 -26.17 -23.80
CA PRO A 254 9.78 -26.05 -25.09
C PRO A 254 10.85 -27.11 -25.32
N ALA A 255 11.56 -27.54 -24.27
CA ALA A 255 12.61 -28.55 -24.38
C ALA A 255 12.05 -29.96 -24.59
N LEU A 256 10.94 -30.31 -23.93
CA LEU A 256 10.22 -31.57 -24.15
C LEU A 256 9.72 -31.68 -25.60
N ALA A 257 9.07 -30.64 -26.11
CA ALA A 257 8.56 -30.66 -27.48
C ALA A 257 9.71 -30.78 -28.51
N ARG A 258 10.80 -30.01 -28.34
CA ARG A 258 12.01 -30.15 -29.16
C ARG A 258 12.62 -31.55 -29.10
N ALA A 259 12.74 -32.10 -27.89
CA ALA A 259 13.29 -33.45 -27.68
C ALA A 259 12.43 -34.53 -28.35
N SER A 260 11.09 -34.41 -28.29
CA SER A 260 10.16 -35.35 -28.93
C SER A 260 10.29 -35.37 -30.46
N VAL A 261 10.42 -34.20 -31.08
CA VAL A 261 10.61 -34.08 -32.53
C VAL A 261 11.97 -34.65 -32.94
N MET A 262 13.04 -34.32 -32.22
CA MET A 262 14.36 -34.89 -32.51
C MET A 262 14.45 -36.40 -32.29
N ALA A 263 13.66 -36.97 -31.37
CA ALA A 263 13.59 -38.40 -31.17
C ALA A 263 12.90 -39.13 -32.34
N ARG A 264 11.95 -38.47 -33.01
CA ARG A 264 11.18 -39.03 -34.14
C ARG A 264 11.82 -38.76 -35.51
N GLU A 265 12.27 -37.53 -35.73
CA GLU A 265 12.79 -37.06 -37.03
C GLU A 265 14.33 -37.14 -37.13
N GLY A 266 15.02 -37.51 -36.05
CA GLY A 266 16.48 -37.69 -36.01
C GLY A 266 17.27 -36.45 -35.54
N MET A 267 18.60 -36.50 -35.66
CA MET A 267 19.48 -35.43 -35.11
C MET A 267 19.54 -34.16 -35.96
N HIS A 268 19.22 -34.24 -37.26
CA HIS A 268 19.36 -33.14 -38.22
C HIS A 268 18.02 -32.46 -38.50
N VAL A 269 17.34 -31.99 -37.45
CA VAL A 269 16.09 -31.22 -37.56
C VAL A 269 16.41 -29.74 -37.75
N SER A 270 15.67 -29.07 -38.64
CA SER A 270 15.86 -27.63 -38.91
C SER A 270 15.51 -26.77 -37.69
N LYS A 271 16.17 -25.61 -37.55
CA LYS A 271 15.90 -24.67 -36.45
C LYS A 271 14.44 -24.21 -36.43
N GLN A 272 13.86 -23.96 -37.61
CA GLN A 272 12.46 -23.55 -37.76
C GLN A 272 11.50 -24.63 -37.25
N ARG A 273 11.77 -25.91 -37.54
CA ARG A 273 10.96 -27.04 -37.06
C ARG A 273 11.04 -27.19 -35.54
N LEU A 274 12.21 -26.96 -34.94
CA LEU A 274 12.38 -26.95 -33.47
C LEU A 274 11.64 -25.78 -32.80
N GLU A 275 11.61 -24.61 -33.43
CA GLU A 275 10.84 -23.45 -32.96
C GLU A 275 9.33 -23.70 -33.07
N GLN A 276 8.86 -24.31 -34.15
CA GLN A 276 7.47 -24.76 -34.29
C GLN A 276 7.09 -25.74 -33.19
N ALA A 277 7.91 -26.76 -32.93
CA ALA A 277 7.69 -27.73 -31.87
C ALA A 277 7.60 -27.07 -30.49
N ALA A 278 8.55 -26.18 -30.18
CA ALA A 278 8.56 -25.42 -28.93
C ALA A 278 7.28 -24.59 -28.76
N ASN A 279 6.84 -23.88 -29.80
CA ASN A 279 5.63 -23.06 -29.77
C ASN A 279 4.36 -23.91 -29.62
N ALA A 280 4.27 -25.04 -30.32
CA ALA A 280 3.15 -25.98 -30.22
C ALA A 280 3.03 -26.55 -28.79
N GLY A 281 4.14 -27.02 -28.21
CA GLY A 281 4.16 -27.53 -26.83
C GLY A 281 3.76 -26.47 -25.81
N VAL A 282 4.23 -25.22 -25.98
CA VAL A 282 3.84 -24.11 -25.10
C VAL A 282 2.36 -23.75 -25.23
N ALA A 283 1.83 -23.68 -26.46
CA ALA A 283 0.43 -23.39 -26.70
C ALA A 283 -0.48 -24.47 -26.07
N ALA A 284 -0.15 -25.75 -26.29
CA ALA A 284 -0.84 -26.90 -25.69
C ALA A 284 -0.82 -26.84 -24.15
N PHE A 285 0.35 -26.60 -23.55
CA PHE A 285 0.48 -26.50 -22.10
C PHE A 285 -0.24 -25.27 -21.52
N HIS A 286 -0.38 -24.18 -22.26
CA HIS A 286 -1.13 -23.03 -21.77
C HIS A 286 -2.65 -23.29 -21.73
N LEU A 287 -3.18 -24.10 -22.65
CA LEU A 287 -4.59 -24.53 -22.65
C LEU A 287 -4.85 -25.63 -21.63
N CYS A 288 -3.92 -26.58 -21.48
CA CYS A 288 -3.97 -27.68 -20.54
C CYS A 288 -2.64 -27.80 -19.78
N PRO A 289 -2.46 -27.08 -18.65
CA PRO A 289 -1.20 -27.01 -17.91
C PRO A 289 -0.95 -28.25 -17.05
N SER A 290 -0.95 -29.41 -17.69
CA SER A 290 -0.71 -30.72 -17.08
C SER A 290 0.37 -31.48 -17.85
N LEU A 291 1.47 -31.81 -17.17
CA LEU A 291 2.49 -32.68 -17.77
C LEU A 291 2.01 -34.13 -17.88
N ASP A 292 1.05 -34.55 -17.05
CA ASP A 292 0.43 -35.87 -17.12
C ASP A 292 -0.38 -36.07 -18.42
N VAL A 293 -0.81 -34.97 -19.08
CA VAL A 293 -1.46 -35.03 -20.39
C VAL A 293 -0.47 -34.75 -21.51
N LEU A 294 0.38 -33.72 -21.36
CA LEU A 294 1.31 -33.29 -22.40
C LEU A 294 2.37 -34.36 -22.72
N VAL A 295 2.96 -34.99 -21.71
CA VAL A 295 4.07 -35.93 -21.92
C VAL A 295 3.61 -37.20 -22.65
N PRO A 296 2.51 -37.86 -22.25
CA PRO A 296 1.97 -38.99 -23.02
C PRO A 296 1.60 -38.62 -24.45
N ALA A 297 0.97 -37.46 -24.69
CA ALA A 297 0.64 -37.01 -26.05
C ALA A 297 1.89 -36.85 -26.94
N LEU A 298 2.96 -36.25 -26.40
CA LEU A 298 4.24 -36.14 -27.10
C LEU A 298 4.90 -37.49 -27.39
N LEU A 299 4.76 -38.47 -26.49
CA LEU A 299 5.32 -39.81 -26.66
C LEU A 299 4.56 -40.61 -27.72
N GLU A 300 3.22 -40.59 -27.68
CA GLU A 300 2.34 -41.39 -28.54
C GLU A 300 2.17 -40.78 -29.93
N GLU A 301 1.84 -39.49 -30.00
CA GLU A 301 1.41 -38.81 -31.23
C GLU A 301 2.38 -37.72 -31.70
N GLY A 302 3.27 -37.25 -30.82
CA GLY A 302 4.23 -36.18 -31.14
C GLY A 302 3.58 -34.81 -31.05
N ILE A 303 4.10 -33.82 -31.80
CA ILE A 303 3.56 -32.46 -31.75
C ILE A 303 2.24 -32.30 -32.51
N ASP A 304 1.95 -33.19 -33.46
CA ASP A 304 0.77 -33.10 -34.32
C ASP A 304 -0.53 -33.50 -33.58
N GLY A 305 -0.44 -34.37 -32.57
CA GLY A 305 -1.58 -34.77 -31.72
C GLY A 305 -1.91 -33.81 -30.57
N LEU A 306 -1.09 -32.76 -30.35
CA LEU A 306 -1.22 -31.90 -29.18
C LEU A 306 -2.52 -31.09 -29.16
N GLU A 307 -3.01 -30.60 -30.30
CA GLU A 307 -4.24 -29.78 -30.34
C GLU A 307 -5.47 -30.58 -29.90
N GLN A 308 -5.51 -31.88 -30.19
CA GLN A 308 -6.62 -32.76 -29.83
C GLN A 308 -6.52 -33.22 -28.36
N ARG A 309 -5.33 -33.64 -27.92
CA ARG A 309 -5.11 -34.19 -26.56
C ARG A 309 -5.02 -33.13 -25.47
N CYS A 310 -4.50 -31.93 -25.78
CA CYS A 310 -4.32 -30.83 -24.82
C CYS A 310 -5.33 -29.69 -25.06
N SER A 311 -6.60 -30.03 -25.17
CA SER A 311 -7.70 -29.08 -25.38
C SER A 311 -8.27 -28.52 -24.06
N LEU A 312 -8.95 -27.39 -24.15
CA LEU A 312 -9.62 -26.77 -23.00
C LEU A 312 -10.77 -27.66 -22.53
N THR A 313 -10.67 -28.15 -21.29
CA THR A 313 -11.65 -29.08 -20.70
C THR A 313 -12.14 -28.55 -19.35
N PRO A 314 -13.46 -28.41 -19.11
CA PRO A 314 -13.99 -28.06 -17.79
C PRO A 314 -13.41 -28.97 -16.70
N GLY A 315 -12.95 -28.38 -15.58
CA GLY A 315 -12.28 -29.10 -14.49
C GLY A 315 -10.76 -29.05 -14.55
N VAL A 316 -10.16 -28.68 -15.69
CA VAL A 316 -8.72 -28.40 -15.83
C VAL A 316 -8.55 -26.91 -16.15
N PRO A 317 -7.90 -26.12 -15.27
CA PRO A 317 -7.73 -24.69 -15.53
C PRO A 317 -6.74 -24.44 -16.65
N LEU A 318 -6.98 -23.43 -17.49
CA LEU A 318 -5.97 -22.92 -18.43
C LEU A 318 -5.14 -21.78 -17.80
N LYS A 319 -3.98 -21.48 -18.40
CA LYS A 319 -3.17 -20.34 -17.95
C LYS A 319 -3.87 -19.01 -18.27
N PRO A 320 -4.02 -18.09 -17.29
CA PRO A 320 -4.76 -16.85 -17.52
C PRO A 320 -4.03 -15.90 -18.47
N MET A 321 -4.79 -15.12 -19.23
CA MET A 321 -4.29 -13.98 -20.02
C MET A 321 -3.80 -12.86 -19.10
N LEU A 322 -2.72 -12.18 -19.46
CA LEU A 322 -2.07 -11.15 -18.64
C LEU A 322 -2.16 -9.78 -19.32
N ALA A 323 -2.16 -8.72 -18.53
CA ALA A 323 -2.13 -7.35 -19.05
C ALA A 323 -0.72 -6.74 -19.05
N LYS A 324 -0.45 -5.90 -20.06
CA LYS A 324 0.69 -4.98 -20.13
C LYS A 324 0.41 -3.77 -19.23
N ILE A 325 1.48 -3.19 -18.67
CA ILE A 325 1.38 -1.99 -17.82
C ILE A 325 1.50 -0.77 -18.73
N CYS A 326 0.69 0.26 -18.49
CA CYS A 326 0.79 1.54 -19.21
C CYS A 326 1.21 2.66 -18.27
N GLU A 327 1.97 3.62 -18.80
CA GLU A 327 2.43 4.81 -18.09
C GLU A 327 1.38 5.94 -18.17
N GLY A 328 0.12 5.62 -17.85
CA GLY A 328 -1.01 6.54 -17.91
C GLY A 328 -1.87 6.38 -19.18
N ILE A 329 -2.86 7.26 -19.30
CA ILE A 329 -3.87 7.23 -20.36
C ILE A 329 -3.27 7.46 -21.76
N PRO A 330 -2.39 8.46 -21.99
CA PRO A 330 -1.85 8.72 -23.33
C PRO A 330 -1.08 7.52 -23.90
N ASP A 331 -0.27 6.85 -23.08
CA ASP A 331 0.44 5.62 -23.48
C ASP A 331 -0.52 4.48 -23.80
N ALA A 332 -1.59 4.33 -23.01
CA ALA A 332 -2.59 3.29 -23.24
C ALA A 332 -3.35 3.51 -24.56
N LEU A 333 -3.76 4.75 -24.85
CA LEU A 333 -4.44 5.10 -26.10
C LEU A 333 -3.53 4.93 -27.32
N ARG A 334 -2.27 5.33 -27.23
CA ARG A 334 -1.28 5.13 -28.31
C ARG A 334 -1.14 3.65 -28.67
N GLN A 335 -1.16 2.76 -27.68
CA GLN A 335 -1.04 1.31 -27.90
C GLN A 335 -2.30 0.67 -28.49
N LEU A 336 -3.49 1.18 -28.16
CA LEU A 336 -4.76 0.69 -28.72
C LEU A 336 -5.05 1.25 -30.12
N GLY A 337 -4.49 2.43 -30.43
CA GLY A 337 -4.70 3.11 -31.71
C GLY A 337 -6.19 3.41 -31.93
N SER A 338 -6.69 3.13 -33.13
CA SER A 338 -8.10 3.27 -33.50
C SER A 338 -8.97 2.06 -33.17
N THR A 339 -8.42 1.04 -32.52
CA THR A 339 -9.15 -0.21 -32.23
C THR A 339 -10.25 0.05 -31.19
N PRO A 340 -11.51 -0.35 -31.42
CA PRO A 340 -12.54 -0.32 -30.39
C PRO A 340 -12.11 -1.10 -29.15
N PHE A 341 -12.31 -0.53 -27.97
CA PHE A 341 -11.87 -1.12 -26.72
C PHE A 341 -12.87 -0.92 -25.59
N LEU A 342 -12.80 -1.82 -24.62
CA LEU A 342 -13.56 -1.80 -23.39
C LEU A 342 -12.70 -1.23 -22.27
N ALA A 343 -13.19 -0.20 -21.58
CA ALA A 343 -12.67 0.26 -20.31
C ALA A 343 -13.44 -0.43 -19.18
N GLU A 344 -12.81 -1.36 -18.47
CA GLU A 344 -13.42 -2.15 -17.40
C GLU A 344 -12.78 -1.84 -16.04
N HIS A 345 -13.57 -1.79 -14.98
CA HIS A 345 -13.07 -1.61 -13.62
C HIS A 345 -12.04 -2.69 -13.26
N LYS A 346 -10.91 -2.26 -12.73
CA LYS A 346 -9.87 -3.15 -12.24
C LYS A 346 -10.05 -3.41 -10.74
N TYR A 347 -10.91 -4.37 -10.41
CA TYR A 347 -11.18 -4.79 -9.04
C TYR A 347 -9.92 -5.22 -8.25
N ASP A 348 -9.87 -4.91 -6.94
CA ASP A 348 -8.83 -5.37 -5.99
C ASP A 348 -9.33 -6.64 -5.26
N GLY A 349 -9.15 -7.79 -5.91
CA GLY A 349 -9.65 -9.06 -5.42
C GLY A 349 -8.69 -10.21 -5.65
N GLN A 350 -9.25 -11.42 -5.69
CA GLN A 350 -8.56 -12.62 -6.10
C GLN A 350 -9.13 -13.11 -7.42
N ARG A 351 -8.34 -13.01 -8.50
CA ARG A 351 -8.68 -13.63 -9.78
C ARG A 351 -9.00 -15.12 -9.62
N ALA A 352 -10.15 -15.50 -10.16
CA ALA A 352 -10.70 -16.83 -10.14
C ALA A 352 -11.13 -17.25 -11.55
N GLN A 353 -10.60 -18.38 -12.01
CA GLN A 353 -11.14 -19.09 -13.16
C GLN A 353 -12.17 -20.09 -12.65
N ILE A 354 -13.43 -19.92 -13.04
CA ILE A 354 -14.56 -20.65 -12.50
C ILE A 354 -15.08 -21.61 -13.57
N HIS A 355 -15.18 -22.89 -13.22
CA HIS A 355 -15.63 -23.94 -14.12
C HIS A 355 -16.93 -24.53 -13.58
N LEU A 356 -17.99 -24.52 -14.38
CA LEU A 356 -19.19 -25.32 -14.15
C LEU A 356 -19.04 -26.64 -14.90
N LEU A 357 -19.10 -27.76 -14.16
CA LEU A 357 -18.90 -29.10 -14.71
C LEU A 357 -20.24 -29.74 -15.13
N PRO A 358 -20.22 -30.79 -15.97
CA PRO A 358 -21.45 -31.46 -16.43
C PRO A 358 -22.31 -32.05 -15.30
N ASP A 359 -21.70 -32.39 -14.16
CA ASP A 359 -22.39 -32.89 -12.96
C ASP A 359 -23.01 -31.76 -12.11
N GLY A 360 -22.89 -30.50 -12.55
CA GLY A 360 -23.34 -29.32 -11.83
C GLY A 360 -22.39 -28.84 -10.75
N SER A 361 -21.28 -29.53 -10.49
CA SER A 361 -20.28 -29.06 -9.53
C SER A 361 -19.50 -27.86 -10.08
N VAL A 362 -19.05 -26.99 -9.19
CA VAL A 362 -18.29 -25.78 -9.55
C VAL A 362 -16.88 -25.89 -8.99
N LYS A 363 -15.89 -25.66 -9.86
CA LYS A 363 -14.49 -25.53 -9.49
C LYS A 363 -14.03 -24.08 -9.60
N VAL A 364 -13.25 -23.63 -8.63
CA VAL A 364 -12.69 -22.28 -8.56
C VAL A 364 -11.18 -22.39 -8.52
N PHE A 365 -10.49 -21.94 -9.57
CA PHE A 365 -9.04 -21.98 -9.66
C PHE A 365 -8.42 -20.60 -9.50
N SER A 366 -7.32 -20.51 -8.75
CA SER A 366 -6.57 -19.27 -8.61
C SER A 366 -5.87 -18.87 -9.90
N ARG A 367 -5.36 -17.64 -9.95
CA ARG A 367 -4.43 -17.16 -11.00
C ARG A 367 -3.26 -18.10 -11.31
N ASN A 368 -2.79 -18.86 -10.31
CA ASN A 368 -1.68 -19.79 -10.46
C ASN A 368 -2.15 -21.22 -10.79
N CYS A 369 -3.42 -21.41 -11.13
CA CYS A 369 -4.08 -22.67 -11.41
C CYS A 369 -4.23 -23.59 -10.18
N GLU A 370 -4.20 -23.07 -8.96
CA GLU A 370 -4.43 -23.85 -7.73
C GLU A 370 -5.93 -24.00 -7.47
N ASP A 371 -6.39 -25.17 -7.05
CA ASP A 371 -7.80 -25.38 -6.71
C ASP A 371 -8.14 -24.68 -5.38
N ARG A 372 -9.03 -23.69 -5.44
CA ARG A 372 -9.53 -22.92 -4.30
C ARG A 372 -11.00 -23.21 -4.00
N SER A 373 -11.62 -24.14 -4.70
CA SER A 373 -13.04 -24.52 -4.52
C SER A 373 -13.42 -24.79 -3.05
N PRO A 374 -12.59 -25.51 -2.24
CA PRO A 374 -12.91 -25.76 -0.83
C PRO A 374 -13.08 -24.49 0.02
N SER A 375 -12.42 -23.39 -0.35
CA SER A 375 -12.47 -22.11 0.36
C SER A 375 -13.64 -21.22 -0.07
N PHE A 376 -14.33 -21.56 -1.17
CA PHE A 376 -15.37 -20.74 -1.80
C PHE A 376 -16.68 -21.52 -2.07
N PRO A 377 -17.30 -22.15 -1.04
CA PRO A 377 -18.56 -22.89 -1.23
C PRO A 377 -19.73 -21.97 -1.63
N ASP A 378 -19.79 -20.76 -1.08
CA ASP A 378 -20.75 -19.70 -1.42
C ASP A 378 -20.68 -19.26 -2.90
N VAL A 379 -19.47 -19.18 -3.47
CA VAL A 379 -19.27 -18.89 -4.90
C VAL A 379 -19.86 -20.01 -5.75
N ALA A 380 -19.65 -21.26 -5.37
CA ALA A 380 -20.22 -22.40 -6.09
C ALA A 380 -21.76 -22.36 -6.12
N ASP A 381 -22.39 -22.02 -4.99
CA ASP A 381 -23.84 -21.84 -4.92
C ASP A 381 -24.32 -20.67 -5.79
N ALA A 382 -23.65 -19.51 -5.70
CA ALA A 382 -24.03 -18.30 -6.43
C ALA A 382 -23.89 -18.47 -7.95
N VAL A 383 -22.81 -19.12 -8.42
CA VAL A 383 -22.59 -19.38 -9.86
C VAL A 383 -23.63 -20.36 -10.42
N ARG A 384 -23.97 -21.42 -9.67
CA ARG A 384 -25.07 -22.33 -10.05
C ARG A 384 -26.40 -21.61 -10.18
N ALA A 385 -26.71 -20.70 -9.25
CA ALA A 385 -27.93 -19.91 -9.31
C ALA A 385 -27.93 -18.97 -10.54
N ALA A 386 -26.80 -18.31 -10.81
CA ALA A 386 -26.66 -17.39 -11.94
C ALA A 386 -26.74 -18.08 -13.32
N ALA A 387 -26.21 -19.30 -13.44
CA ALA A 387 -26.22 -20.09 -14.67
C ALA A 387 -27.52 -20.88 -14.91
N LYS A 388 -28.47 -20.86 -13.96
CA LYS A 388 -29.72 -21.63 -14.09
C LYS A 388 -30.48 -21.20 -15.35
N GLY A 389 -30.78 -22.14 -16.24
CA GLY A 389 -31.44 -21.84 -17.53
C GLY A 389 -30.51 -21.26 -18.60
N GLY A 390 -29.23 -21.04 -18.29
CA GLY A 390 -28.17 -20.64 -19.22
C GLY A 390 -27.24 -21.82 -19.52
N ALA A 391 -25.93 -21.63 -19.30
CA ALA A 391 -24.91 -22.63 -19.61
C ALA A 391 -25.01 -23.88 -18.71
N LYS A 392 -24.85 -25.07 -19.30
CA LYS A 392 -24.74 -26.35 -18.55
C LYS A 392 -23.31 -26.62 -18.13
N THR A 393 -22.36 -26.22 -18.96
CA THR A 393 -20.93 -26.26 -18.68
C THR A 393 -20.30 -24.96 -19.14
N LEU A 394 -19.41 -24.40 -18.35
CA LEU A 394 -18.71 -23.16 -18.72
C LEU A 394 -17.34 -23.07 -18.07
N VAL A 395 -16.46 -22.30 -18.69
CA VAL A 395 -15.24 -21.80 -18.06
C VAL A 395 -15.22 -20.29 -18.21
N MET A 396 -15.27 -19.56 -17.10
CA MET A 396 -15.22 -18.09 -17.09
C MET A 396 -14.05 -17.59 -16.26
N ASP A 397 -13.61 -16.37 -16.58
CA ASP A 397 -12.59 -15.63 -15.84
C ASP A 397 -13.26 -14.48 -15.08
N ALA A 398 -12.96 -14.40 -13.79
CA ALA A 398 -13.63 -13.48 -12.87
C ALA A 398 -12.68 -12.97 -11.79
N GLU A 399 -13.06 -11.88 -11.13
CA GLU A 399 -12.43 -11.41 -9.90
C GLU A 399 -13.37 -11.68 -8.71
N LEU A 400 -12.87 -12.35 -7.66
CA LEU A 400 -13.59 -12.48 -6.40
C LEU A 400 -13.22 -11.31 -5.50
N VAL A 401 -14.21 -10.52 -5.09
CA VAL A 401 -14.00 -9.30 -4.30
C VAL A 401 -14.79 -9.40 -3.01
N ALA A 402 -14.17 -9.04 -1.88
CA ALA A 402 -14.89 -8.96 -0.61
C ALA A 402 -15.94 -7.85 -0.68
N VAL A 403 -17.13 -8.13 -0.16
CA VAL A 403 -18.28 -7.23 -0.27
C VAL A 403 -19.05 -7.18 1.03
N ASP A 404 -19.49 -5.97 1.39
CA ASP A 404 -20.43 -5.77 2.47
C ASP A 404 -21.85 -5.67 1.94
N ARG A 405 -22.58 -6.78 2.01
CA ARG A 405 -23.96 -6.87 1.52
C ARG A 405 -24.95 -6.06 2.36
N ALA A 406 -24.62 -5.70 3.60
CA ALA A 406 -25.49 -4.90 4.46
C ALA A 406 -25.41 -3.41 4.11
N ASN A 407 -24.24 -2.95 3.66
CA ASN A 407 -23.98 -1.56 3.29
C ASN A 407 -23.93 -1.38 1.76
N ASP A 408 -25.07 -1.63 1.10
CA ASP A 408 -25.27 -1.42 -0.34
C ASP A 408 -24.23 -2.12 -1.25
N ASN A 409 -23.81 -3.33 -0.86
CA ASN A 409 -22.78 -4.11 -1.56
C ASN A 409 -21.45 -3.35 -1.74
N ARG A 410 -21.07 -2.52 -0.76
CA ARG A 410 -19.81 -1.79 -0.78
C ARG A 410 -18.63 -2.74 -0.88
N LEU A 411 -17.71 -2.45 -1.79
CA LEU A 411 -16.47 -3.22 -1.95
C LEU A 411 -15.56 -3.05 -0.74
N ARG A 412 -14.99 -4.16 -0.29
CA ARG A 412 -14.02 -4.24 0.81
C ARG A 412 -12.64 -4.54 0.24
N ALA A 413 -11.58 -4.15 0.95
CA ALA A 413 -10.21 -4.27 0.47
C ALA A 413 -9.77 -5.75 0.34
N PHE A 414 -8.81 -6.04 -0.53
CA PHE A 414 -8.24 -7.39 -0.68
C PHE A 414 -7.72 -7.96 0.64
N GLN A 415 -7.26 -7.12 1.56
CA GLN A 415 -6.79 -7.57 2.87
C GLN A 415 -7.89 -8.28 3.67
N GLU A 416 -9.13 -7.81 3.60
CA GLU A 416 -10.27 -8.46 4.23
C GLU A 416 -10.56 -9.81 3.57
N LEU A 417 -10.57 -9.88 2.23
CA LEU A 417 -10.69 -11.14 1.48
C LEU A 417 -9.62 -12.16 1.91
N SER A 418 -8.40 -11.69 2.16
CA SER A 418 -7.28 -12.56 2.54
C SER A 418 -7.41 -13.20 3.93
N THR A 419 -8.31 -12.68 4.80
CA THR A 419 -8.61 -13.25 6.12
C THR A 419 -9.52 -14.47 6.06
N ARG A 420 -10.15 -14.72 4.91
CA ARG A 420 -11.04 -15.86 4.70
C ARG A 420 -10.29 -17.17 4.93
N ALA A 421 -10.97 -18.12 5.58
CA ALA A 421 -10.38 -19.40 5.97
C ALA A 421 -9.83 -20.19 4.75
N ARG A 422 -8.65 -20.78 4.92
CA ARG A 422 -8.00 -21.60 3.91
C ARG A 422 -8.33 -23.08 4.15
N GLY A 423 -8.64 -23.82 3.09
CA GLY A 423 -8.98 -25.23 3.17
C GLY A 423 -10.47 -25.48 3.02
N GLN A 424 -10.96 -26.63 3.51
CA GLN A 424 -12.37 -26.99 3.45
C GLN A 424 -13.18 -26.11 4.40
N VAL A 425 -14.09 -25.31 3.85
CA VAL A 425 -14.99 -24.42 4.59
C VAL A 425 -16.43 -24.79 4.20
N THR A 426 -17.33 -24.81 5.17
CA THR A 426 -18.78 -24.95 4.90
C THR A 426 -19.42 -23.58 4.69
N THR A 427 -20.55 -23.50 3.98
CA THR A 427 -21.21 -22.21 3.70
C THR A 427 -21.54 -21.41 4.95
N HIS A 428 -21.83 -22.08 6.09
CA HIS A 428 -22.12 -21.43 7.37
C HIS A 428 -20.89 -20.85 8.09
N GLU A 429 -19.68 -21.29 7.74
CA GLU A 429 -18.42 -20.81 8.32
C GLU A 429 -17.82 -19.63 7.54
N VAL A 430 -18.48 -19.19 6.46
CA VAL A 430 -18.03 -18.05 5.66
C VAL A 430 -18.28 -16.75 6.42
N THR A 431 -17.19 -16.14 6.91
CA THR A 431 -17.24 -14.85 7.64
C THR A 431 -17.12 -13.63 6.73
N VAL A 432 -16.49 -13.78 5.57
CA VAL A 432 -16.28 -12.70 4.60
C VAL A 432 -17.06 -13.01 3.33
N ALA A 433 -18.13 -12.25 3.10
CA ALA A 433 -18.93 -12.36 1.89
C ALA A 433 -18.14 -11.88 0.67
N VAL A 434 -18.36 -12.53 -0.48
CA VAL A 434 -17.71 -12.20 -1.74
C VAL A 434 -18.71 -12.01 -2.87
N CYS A 435 -18.34 -11.18 -3.83
CA CYS A 435 -19.01 -11.03 -5.12
C CYS A 435 -18.07 -11.50 -6.24
N VAL A 436 -18.63 -12.23 -7.21
CA VAL A 436 -17.97 -12.66 -8.44
C VAL A 436 -18.20 -11.60 -9.50
N PHE A 437 -17.12 -10.92 -9.93
CA PHE A 437 -17.15 -10.01 -11.08
C PHE A 437 -16.59 -10.73 -12.31
N ALA A 438 -17.47 -11.35 -13.09
CA ALA A 438 -17.11 -12.07 -14.31
C ALA A 438 -16.75 -11.09 -15.43
N PHE A 439 -15.62 -11.33 -16.11
CA PHE A 439 -15.11 -10.39 -17.12
C PHE A 439 -14.73 -11.05 -18.46
N ASP A 440 -14.72 -12.38 -18.54
CA ASP A 440 -14.50 -13.11 -19.78
C ASP A 440 -15.12 -14.53 -19.72
N LEU A 441 -15.45 -15.09 -20.90
CA LEU A 441 -15.95 -16.45 -21.06
C LEU A 441 -15.05 -17.21 -22.05
N LEU A 442 -14.58 -18.38 -21.64
CA LEU A 442 -13.53 -19.13 -22.34
C LEU A 442 -14.03 -20.45 -22.93
N TYR A 443 -15.13 -20.97 -22.39
CA TYR A 443 -15.76 -22.22 -22.81
C TYR A 443 -17.25 -22.18 -22.46
N MET A 444 -18.09 -22.73 -23.34
CA MET A 444 -19.51 -22.94 -23.08
C MET A 444 -20.00 -24.20 -23.81
N ASP A 445 -20.68 -25.09 -23.09
CA ASP A 445 -21.50 -26.19 -23.64
C ASP A 445 -20.86 -27.05 -24.74
N GLY A 446 -19.57 -27.36 -24.60
CA GLY A 446 -18.83 -28.18 -25.58
C GLY A 446 -17.78 -27.40 -26.37
N GLU A 447 -17.91 -26.08 -26.45
CA GLU A 447 -17.13 -25.25 -27.36
C GLU A 447 -16.12 -24.36 -26.64
N ALA A 448 -14.88 -24.37 -27.13
CA ALA A 448 -13.82 -23.48 -26.66
C ALA A 448 -13.90 -22.12 -27.39
N LEU A 449 -14.09 -21.04 -26.63
CA LEU A 449 -14.33 -19.70 -27.16
C LEU A 449 -13.05 -18.85 -27.25
N VAL A 450 -11.90 -19.37 -26.81
CA VAL A 450 -10.63 -18.62 -26.70
C VAL A 450 -10.14 -18.00 -28.02
N LYS A 451 -10.58 -18.51 -29.18
CA LYS A 451 -10.23 -17.98 -30.51
C LYS A 451 -11.18 -16.85 -30.97
N LEU A 452 -12.36 -16.72 -30.36
CA LEU A 452 -13.36 -15.70 -30.73
C LEU A 452 -12.95 -14.30 -30.22
N PRO A 453 -13.38 -13.21 -30.87
CA PRO A 453 -13.21 -11.84 -30.37
C PRO A 453 -13.81 -11.62 -28.98
N LEU A 454 -13.28 -10.64 -28.22
CA LEU A 454 -13.77 -10.37 -26.85
C LEU A 454 -15.25 -9.95 -26.85
N ARG A 455 -15.72 -9.22 -27.86
CA ARG A 455 -17.13 -8.82 -28.02
C ARG A 455 -18.06 -10.03 -27.97
N GLU A 456 -17.83 -11.02 -28.83
CA GLU A 456 -18.62 -12.25 -28.90
C GLU A 456 -18.58 -13.03 -27.59
N ARG A 457 -17.38 -13.17 -26.97
CA ARG A 457 -17.25 -13.86 -25.68
C ARG A 457 -18.04 -13.19 -24.56
N ARG A 458 -18.16 -11.85 -24.58
CA ARG A 458 -18.95 -11.09 -23.59
C ARG A 458 -20.46 -11.23 -23.82
N GLU A 459 -20.91 -11.24 -25.06
CA GLU A 459 -22.31 -11.51 -25.38
C GLU A 459 -22.71 -12.92 -24.92
N MET A 460 -21.85 -13.90 -25.18
CA MET A 460 -22.04 -15.27 -24.70
C MET A 460 -21.96 -15.39 -23.18
N LEU A 461 -21.13 -14.58 -22.49
CA LEU A 461 -21.07 -14.54 -21.03
C LEU A 461 -22.41 -14.13 -20.41
N LEU A 462 -23.09 -13.14 -20.99
CA LEU A 462 -24.43 -12.72 -20.57
C LEU A 462 -25.47 -13.82 -20.79
N ALA A 463 -25.40 -14.51 -21.94
CA ALA A 463 -26.27 -15.65 -22.22
C ALA A 463 -26.02 -16.84 -21.30
N ALA A 464 -24.76 -17.07 -20.90
CA ALA A 464 -24.38 -18.14 -19.98
C ALA A 464 -24.89 -17.93 -18.55
N LEU A 465 -25.05 -16.67 -18.13
CA LEU A 465 -25.43 -16.26 -16.77
C LEU A 465 -26.69 -15.37 -16.75
N PRO A 466 -27.88 -15.90 -17.10
CA PRO A 466 -29.10 -15.09 -17.22
C PRO A 466 -29.64 -14.54 -15.90
N HIS A 467 -29.15 -15.01 -14.74
CA HIS A 467 -29.69 -14.66 -13.42
C HIS A 467 -28.65 -14.00 -12.50
N LEU A 468 -28.12 -12.86 -12.93
CA LEU A 468 -27.17 -12.06 -12.13
C LEU A 468 -27.83 -11.47 -10.89
N THR A 469 -27.15 -11.54 -9.75
CA THR A 469 -27.64 -11.03 -8.46
C THR A 469 -26.61 -10.07 -7.87
N PRO A 470 -27.00 -8.82 -7.53
CA PRO A 470 -26.07 -7.87 -6.94
C PRO A 470 -25.40 -8.38 -5.66
N GLY A 471 -24.11 -8.08 -5.48
CA GLY A 471 -23.32 -8.57 -4.33
C GLY A 471 -22.99 -10.08 -4.34
N HIS A 472 -23.36 -10.81 -5.40
CA HIS A 472 -23.12 -12.25 -5.54
C HIS A 472 -22.43 -12.61 -6.85
N VAL A 473 -23.08 -12.39 -8.00
CA VAL A 473 -22.50 -12.60 -9.33
C VAL A 473 -22.93 -11.44 -10.22
N GLN A 474 -21.96 -10.73 -10.78
CA GLN A 474 -22.15 -9.59 -11.66
C GLN A 474 -21.16 -9.68 -12.83
N ILE A 475 -21.48 -9.00 -13.92
CA ILE A 475 -20.47 -8.70 -14.95
C ILE A 475 -19.62 -7.54 -14.46
N ALA A 476 -18.32 -7.60 -14.70
CA ALA A 476 -17.41 -6.50 -14.42
C ALA A 476 -17.90 -5.19 -15.07
N HIS A 477 -17.98 -4.14 -14.27
CA HIS A 477 -18.47 -2.83 -14.72
C HIS A 477 -17.54 -2.27 -15.79
N SER A 478 -18.12 -1.83 -16.91
CA SER A 478 -17.35 -1.48 -18.09
C SER A 478 -18.07 -0.55 -19.05
N PHE A 479 -17.29 0.20 -19.83
CA PHE A 479 -17.76 1.09 -20.88
C PHE A 479 -17.04 0.76 -22.19
N GLU A 480 -17.77 0.73 -23.29
CA GLU A 480 -17.20 0.59 -24.63
C GLU A 480 -16.82 1.95 -25.20
N LEU A 481 -15.66 2.04 -25.85
CA LEU A 481 -15.12 3.24 -26.45
C LEU A 481 -14.63 2.94 -27.87
N CYS A 482 -14.97 3.82 -28.82
CA CYS A 482 -14.49 3.79 -30.19
C CYS A 482 -13.66 5.04 -30.47
N ALA A 483 -12.42 4.87 -30.92
CA ALA A 483 -11.62 5.95 -31.44
C ALA A 483 -12.01 6.17 -32.92
N GLY A 484 -13.09 6.91 -33.14
CA GLY A 484 -13.58 7.26 -34.48
C GLY A 484 -15.07 7.60 -34.52
N SER A 485 -15.38 8.90 -34.44
CA SER A 485 -16.65 9.60 -34.75
C SER A 485 -17.95 9.16 -34.03
N ASP A 486 -18.60 10.19 -33.47
CA ASP A 486 -19.98 10.31 -32.96
C ASP A 486 -20.29 9.75 -31.57
N ALA A 487 -19.92 10.57 -30.57
CA ALA A 487 -20.56 10.62 -29.27
C ALA A 487 -22.06 10.92 -29.40
N GLY A 488 -22.93 10.00 -28.96
CA GLY A 488 -24.32 10.35 -28.75
C GLY A 488 -25.37 9.25 -28.65
N THR A 489 -25.20 8.21 -27.83
CA THR A 489 -26.38 7.50 -27.29
C THR A 489 -26.11 6.95 -25.90
N LYS A 490 -26.61 7.67 -24.88
CA LYS A 490 -26.99 7.06 -23.61
C LYS A 490 -28.21 6.16 -23.89
N THR A 491 -28.05 4.85 -23.81
CA THR A 491 -29.21 3.95 -23.72
C THR A 491 -28.99 2.94 -22.61
N PRO A 492 -29.85 2.88 -21.57
CA PRO A 492 -29.84 1.79 -20.61
C PRO A 492 -30.40 0.53 -21.28
N VAL A 493 -29.73 -0.60 -21.06
CA VAL A 493 -30.17 -1.90 -21.57
C VAL A 493 -31.45 -2.33 -20.82
N SER A 494 -32.61 -2.11 -21.43
CA SER A 494 -33.81 -2.92 -21.19
C SER A 494 -34.76 -2.88 -22.40
N ARG A 495 -34.98 -4.03 -23.06
CA ARG A 495 -36.28 -4.66 -23.30
C ARG A 495 -36.16 -5.80 -24.31
N ALA A 496 -36.88 -6.87 -23.99
CA ALA A 496 -37.17 -8.01 -24.83
C ALA A 496 -38.01 -7.64 -26.06
N ALA A 497 -37.76 -8.30 -27.19
CA ALA A 497 -38.77 -8.68 -28.18
C ALA A 497 -38.24 -9.77 -29.13
N THR A 498 -39.11 -10.73 -29.37
CA THR A 498 -39.10 -11.92 -30.23
C THR A 498 -38.77 -11.61 -31.72
N PRO A 499 -38.17 -12.55 -32.49
CA PRO A 499 -37.76 -12.29 -33.87
C PRO A 499 -38.93 -12.43 -34.85
N GLN A 500 -38.95 -11.57 -35.87
CA GLN A 500 -39.64 -11.85 -37.13
C GLN A 500 -38.61 -11.86 -38.27
N LEU A 501 -38.63 -12.98 -38.99
CA LEU A 501 -37.95 -13.27 -40.24
C LEU A 501 -38.40 -12.33 -41.36
N THR A 502 -37.47 -11.92 -42.21
CA THR A 502 -37.60 -12.00 -43.69
C THR A 502 -36.21 -11.88 -44.34
N ASP A 503 -35.80 -12.94 -45.05
CA ASP A 503 -35.34 -13.00 -46.46
C ASP A 503 -35.10 -11.65 -47.16
N ALA A 504 -34.21 -11.45 -48.13
CA ALA A 504 -33.15 -12.19 -48.81
C ALA A 504 -32.49 -11.13 -49.75
N ASP A 505 -31.58 -11.58 -50.62
CA ASP A 505 -31.08 -10.92 -51.84
C ASP A 505 -29.81 -10.05 -51.68
N THR A 506 -28.64 -10.65 -51.91
CA THR A 506 -27.94 -10.77 -53.22
C THR A 506 -27.55 -9.43 -53.85
N ASN A 507 -26.26 -9.11 -53.86
CA ASN A 507 -25.45 -9.30 -55.07
C ASN A 507 -24.00 -8.84 -54.89
N ALA A 508 -23.11 -9.68 -55.38
CA ALA A 508 -21.69 -9.43 -55.61
C ALA A 508 -21.49 -8.63 -56.91
N HIS A 509 -20.38 -7.89 -57.00
CA HIS A 509 -19.60 -7.63 -58.21
C HIS A 509 -18.23 -7.04 -57.79
N THR A 510 -17.14 -7.82 -57.84
CA THR A 510 -16.08 -7.85 -58.90
C THR A 510 -15.38 -6.49 -59.07
N ALA A 511 -14.14 -6.27 -58.60
CA ALA A 511 -12.83 -6.80 -59.02
C ALA A 511 -12.10 -5.87 -60.03
N GLU A 512 -10.76 -5.95 -59.99
CA GLU A 512 -9.71 -5.31 -60.82
C GLU A 512 -9.14 -3.98 -60.29
N ALA A 513 -7.84 -3.65 -60.27
CA ALA A 513 -6.50 -4.28 -60.32
C ALA A 513 -5.53 -3.31 -61.06
N CYS A 514 -4.27 -3.29 -60.61
CA CYS A 514 -3.06 -2.66 -61.18
C CYS A 514 -2.95 -1.12 -60.98
N ASP A 515 -1.86 -0.56 -60.42
CA ASP A 515 -0.52 -0.64 -61.01
C ASP A 515 0.61 -0.26 -60.01
N ASN A 516 1.81 -0.73 -60.31
CA ASN A 516 3.05 -0.63 -59.53
C ASN A 516 3.82 0.68 -59.82
N SER A 517 4.42 1.31 -58.79
CA SER A 517 5.84 1.81 -58.75
C SER A 517 6.12 2.81 -57.61
N PRO A 518 7.38 2.99 -57.15
CA PRO A 518 7.69 3.11 -55.73
C PRO A 518 8.18 4.51 -55.25
N SER A 519 8.28 4.60 -53.92
CA SER A 519 8.96 5.62 -53.08
C SER A 519 8.14 6.86 -52.72
N VAL A 520 7.96 7.11 -51.43
CA VAL A 520 8.82 7.95 -50.58
C VAL A 520 8.49 7.62 -49.12
N ALA A 521 9.52 7.40 -48.30
CA ALA A 521 9.39 7.30 -46.86
C ALA A 521 8.93 8.66 -46.30
N GLY A 522 7.63 8.80 -46.08
CA GLY A 522 7.04 9.89 -45.30
C GLY A 522 7.01 9.49 -43.84
N ASN A 523 7.59 10.34 -42.98
CA ASN A 523 7.50 10.23 -41.54
C ASN A 523 6.03 10.04 -41.13
N ALA A 524 5.73 8.97 -40.41
CA ALA A 524 4.46 8.83 -39.73
C ALA A 524 4.36 9.94 -38.69
N GLU A 525 3.59 10.98 -38.98
CA GLU A 525 3.10 11.91 -37.96
C GLU A 525 2.33 11.08 -36.94
N GLU A 526 2.81 11.09 -35.69
CA GLU A 526 2.10 10.51 -34.55
C GLU A 526 0.76 11.22 -34.42
N ALA A 527 -0.35 10.53 -34.75
CA ALA A 527 -1.67 11.08 -34.56
C ALA A 527 -1.91 11.31 -33.06
N GLU A 528 -2.03 12.57 -32.67
CA GLU A 528 -2.48 12.99 -31.33
C GLU A 528 -3.84 12.32 -31.03
N PRO A 529 -4.02 11.71 -29.85
CA PRO A 529 -5.26 11.03 -29.51
C PRO A 529 -6.44 12.00 -29.46
N ASP A 530 -7.61 11.57 -29.95
CA ASP A 530 -8.85 12.35 -29.90
C ASP A 530 -9.17 12.77 -28.46
N MET A 531 -9.24 14.09 -28.22
CA MET A 531 -9.39 14.69 -26.90
C MET A 531 -10.64 14.20 -26.15
N ASP A 532 -11.71 13.81 -26.87
CA ASP A 532 -12.96 13.33 -26.26
C ASP A 532 -12.82 11.93 -25.64
N VAL A 533 -12.13 11.00 -26.33
CA VAL A 533 -11.90 9.64 -25.82
C VAL A 533 -10.98 9.66 -24.60
N ALA A 534 -9.92 10.48 -24.63
CA ALA A 534 -9.02 10.63 -23.49
C ALA A 534 -9.74 11.17 -22.24
N ALA A 535 -10.62 12.16 -22.42
CA ALA A 535 -11.44 12.70 -21.33
C ALA A 535 -12.39 11.64 -20.75
N ARG A 536 -13.02 10.82 -21.61
CA ARG A 536 -13.91 9.74 -21.16
C ARG A 536 -13.17 8.63 -20.40
N VAL A 537 -11.98 8.24 -20.85
CA VAL A 537 -11.13 7.27 -20.10
C VAL A 537 -10.71 7.86 -18.76
N GLN A 538 -10.42 9.17 -18.69
CA GLN A 538 -10.07 9.85 -17.45
C GLN A 538 -11.26 9.89 -16.47
N GLU A 539 -12.47 10.16 -16.96
CA GLU A 539 -13.71 10.10 -16.15
C GLU A 539 -13.94 8.68 -15.61
N ALA A 540 -13.91 7.67 -16.47
CA ALA A 540 -14.05 6.27 -16.07
C ALA A 540 -12.96 5.84 -15.05
N LEU A 541 -11.74 6.38 -15.17
CA LEU A 541 -10.68 6.11 -14.22
C LEU A 541 -10.99 6.71 -12.84
N LEU A 542 -11.49 7.95 -12.78
CA LEU A 542 -11.92 8.59 -11.53
C LEU A 542 -13.12 7.88 -10.90
N GLU A 543 -14.10 7.46 -11.71
CA GLU A 543 -15.23 6.63 -11.26
C GLU A 543 -14.76 5.30 -10.66
N SER A 544 -13.77 4.65 -11.30
CA SER A 544 -13.21 3.40 -10.81
C SER A 544 -12.58 3.54 -9.42
N PHE A 545 -11.95 4.69 -9.13
CA PHE A 545 -11.38 4.98 -7.81
C PHE A 545 -12.46 5.29 -6.78
N ALA A 546 -13.48 6.06 -7.15
CA ALA A 546 -14.63 6.33 -6.29
C ALA A 546 -15.39 5.03 -5.90
N ALA A 547 -15.41 4.06 -6.82
CA ALA A 547 -15.97 2.73 -6.58
C ALA A 547 -15.06 1.80 -5.75
N GLY A 548 -13.87 2.24 -5.33
CA GLY A 548 -12.94 1.45 -4.52
C GLY A 548 -12.16 0.38 -5.29
N THR A 549 -11.95 0.57 -6.60
CA THR A 549 -11.15 -0.33 -7.45
C THR A 549 -9.74 0.22 -7.71
N GLU A 550 -8.82 -0.58 -8.24
CA GLU A 550 -7.41 -0.17 -8.44
C GLU A 550 -7.20 0.76 -9.65
N GLY A 551 -8.20 0.92 -10.52
CA GLY A 551 -8.11 1.64 -11.79
C GLY A 551 -8.89 0.93 -12.90
N LEU A 552 -8.33 0.94 -14.12
CA LEU A 552 -8.97 0.37 -15.32
C LEU A 552 -8.15 -0.74 -15.98
N MET A 553 -8.86 -1.70 -16.57
CA MET A 553 -8.39 -2.63 -17.57
C MET A 553 -8.92 -2.17 -18.92
N LEU A 554 -8.04 -1.82 -19.86
CA LEU A 554 -8.45 -1.52 -21.24
C LEU A 554 -8.26 -2.76 -22.10
N LYS A 555 -9.31 -3.19 -22.81
CA LYS A 555 -9.32 -4.44 -23.56
C LYS A 555 -9.79 -4.20 -25.00
N ALA A 556 -8.96 -4.51 -26.00
CA ALA A 556 -9.39 -4.49 -27.40
C ALA A 556 -10.59 -5.43 -27.59
N LEU A 557 -11.68 -4.92 -28.16
CA LEU A 557 -12.93 -5.67 -28.33
C LEU A 557 -12.90 -6.58 -29.55
N ASP A 558 -12.34 -6.05 -30.64
CA ASP A 558 -12.43 -6.62 -31.97
C ASP A 558 -11.04 -6.90 -32.58
N GLY A 559 -11.05 -7.64 -33.69
CA GLY A 559 -9.86 -7.97 -34.47
C GLY A 559 -9.09 -9.20 -33.95
N PRO A 560 -8.11 -9.70 -34.71
CA PRO A 560 -7.44 -10.98 -34.45
C PRO A 560 -6.70 -11.03 -33.10
N ALA A 561 -6.29 -9.87 -32.58
CA ALA A 561 -5.56 -9.76 -31.33
C ALA A 561 -6.47 -9.75 -30.07
N SER A 562 -7.79 -9.62 -30.24
CA SER A 562 -8.80 -9.61 -29.14
C SER A 562 -9.17 -11.00 -28.62
N GLY A 563 -8.79 -12.06 -29.35
CA GLY A 563 -8.87 -13.44 -28.88
C GLY A 563 -8.16 -13.62 -27.53
N TYR A 564 -8.61 -14.60 -26.73
CA TYR A 564 -7.98 -14.88 -25.43
C TYR A 564 -6.61 -15.51 -25.64
N GLN A 565 -5.57 -14.90 -25.07
CA GLN A 565 -4.18 -15.33 -25.24
C GLN A 565 -3.54 -15.79 -23.91
N PRO A 566 -3.67 -17.08 -23.57
CA PRO A 566 -3.15 -17.66 -22.33
C PRO A 566 -1.68 -17.33 -22.07
N SER A 567 -1.38 -16.85 -20.85
CA SER A 567 -0.03 -16.48 -20.38
C SER A 567 0.73 -15.42 -21.20
N LYS A 568 0.11 -14.79 -22.21
CA LYS A 568 0.70 -13.66 -22.93
C LYS A 568 0.33 -12.34 -22.24
N ARG A 569 1.28 -11.39 -22.25
CA ARG A 569 1.01 -9.97 -22.03
C ARG A 569 0.84 -9.35 -23.40
N SER A 570 -0.39 -9.36 -23.89
CA SER A 570 -0.71 -8.82 -25.20
C SER A 570 -0.86 -7.30 -25.12
N GLU A 571 -0.84 -6.66 -26.29
CA GLU A 571 -1.21 -5.25 -26.43
C GLU A 571 -2.73 -5.06 -26.42
N SER A 572 -3.48 -6.16 -26.49
CA SER A 572 -4.94 -6.13 -26.39
C SER A 572 -5.45 -5.96 -24.97
N TRP A 573 -4.70 -6.30 -23.91
CA TRP A 573 -5.08 -6.06 -22.52
C TRP A 573 -4.07 -5.15 -21.82
N LEU A 574 -4.50 -3.93 -21.52
CA LEU A 574 -3.71 -2.91 -20.85
C LEU A 574 -4.29 -2.65 -19.46
N LYS A 575 -3.46 -2.19 -18.52
CA LYS A 575 -3.93 -1.77 -17.20
C LYS A 575 -3.41 -0.39 -16.86
N VAL A 576 -4.33 0.48 -16.47
CA VAL A 576 -4.08 1.86 -16.04
C VAL A 576 -4.42 1.92 -14.55
N LYS A 577 -3.43 2.29 -13.72
CA LYS A 577 -3.60 2.34 -12.26
C LYS A 577 -3.19 3.68 -11.70
N LYS A 578 -3.69 3.99 -10.51
CA LYS A 578 -3.36 5.20 -9.73
C LYS A 578 -1.83 5.39 -9.59
N ASP A 579 -1.10 4.33 -9.24
CA ASP A 579 0.35 4.37 -8.96
C ASP A 579 1.23 4.68 -10.17
N TYR A 580 0.69 4.58 -11.39
CA TYR A 580 1.42 4.88 -12.64
C TYR A 580 1.05 6.23 -13.25
N CYS A 581 -0.01 6.90 -12.80
CA CYS A 581 -0.41 8.21 -13.31
C CYS A 581 0.37 9.33 -12.60
N GLU A 582 0.93 10.30 -13.32
CA GLU A 582 1.60 11.45 -12.68
C GLU A 582 0.59 12.33 -11.91
N GLY A 583 1.01 12.91 -10.78
CA GLY A 583 0.16 13.76 -9.93
C GLY A 583 -0.79 13.03 -8.98
N LEU A 584 -1.00 11.72 -9.14
CA LEU A 584 -1.89 10.88 -8.30
C LEU A 584 -1.12 9.86 -7.44
N ARG A 585 0.20 10.02 -7.31
CA ARG A 585 1.11 9.02 -6.71
C ARG A 585 1.39 9.33 -5.24
N ASP A 586 1.13 8.36 -4.37
CA ASP A 586 1.53 8.45 -2.96
C ASP A 586 2.97 7.92 -2.79
N SER A 587 3.88 8.77 -2.34
CA SER A 587 5.26 8.41 -1.99
C SER A 587 5.57 8.85 -0.57
N LEU A 588 6.30 8.03 0.17
CA LEU A 588 6.78 8.34 1.52
C LEU A 588 8.29 8.51 1.51
N ASP A 589 8.77 9.50 2.25
CA ASP A 589 10.18 9.67 2.54
C ASP A 589 10.49 8.92 3.84
N LEU A 590 11.21 7.81 3.77
CA LEU A 590 11.41 6.88 4.88
C LEU A 590 12.89 6.65 5.19
N VAL A 591 13.21 6.39 6.45
CA VAL A 591 14.58 6.16 6.93
C VAL A 591 14.88 4.65 6.99
N PRO A 592 15.97 4.14 6.38
CA PRO A 592 16.39 2.76 6.57
C PRO A 592 17.01 2.59 7.97
N ILE A 593 16.38 1.77 8.82
CA ILE A 593 16.81 1.54 10.22
C ILE A 593 17.38 0.14 10.47
N GLY A 594 17.26 -0.77 9.49
CA GLY A 594 17.86 -2.12 9.55
C GLY A 594 17.75 -2.89 8.24
N ALA A 595 18.31 -4.10 8.18
CA ALA A 595 18.25 -4.98 7.02
C ALA A 595 18.50 -6.47 7.35
N TRP A 596 18.22 -7.34 6.39
CA TRP A 596 18.55 -8.78 6.44
C TRP A 596 19.63 -9.14 5.42
N TYR A 597 20.32 -10.26 5.62
CA TYR A 597 21.24 -10.78 4.61
C TYR A 597 20.50 -11.31 3.38
N GLY A 598 20.95 -10.90 2.20
CA GLY A 598 20.38 -11.31 0.92
C GLY A 598 20.63 -12.78 0.61
N ASN A 599 19.65 -13.40 -0.06
CA ASN A 599 19.71 -14.79 -0.52
C ASN A 599 19.83 -14.87 -2.04
N GLY A 600 20.35 -16.01 -2.56
CA GLY A 600 20.48 -16.25 -4.00
C GLY A 600 21.39 -15.24 -4.69
N ARG A 601 20.91 -14.54 -5.72
CA ARG A 601 21.72 -13.54 -6.45
C ARG A 601 22.19 -12.36 -5.59
N LYS A 602 21.56 -12.13 -4.43
CA LYS A 602 21.88 -11.02 -3.52
C LYS A 602 22.78 -11.45 -2.36
N VAL A 603 23.37 -12.64 -2.42
CA VAL A 603 24.34 -13.10 -1.41
C VAL A 603 25.51 -12.11 -1.32
N GLY A 604 25.87 -11.75 -0.08
CA GLY A 604 26.88 -10.73 0.20
C GLY A 604 26.33 -9.31 0.35
N TRP A 605 25.07 -9.05 -0.06
CA TRP A 605 24.41 -7.75 0.08
C TRP A 605 23.30 -7.79 1.12
N LEU A 606 22.90 -6.61 1.62
CA LEU A 606 21.75 -6.44 2.50
C LEU A 606 20.46 -6.28 1.68
N SER A 607 19.45 -7.11 1.97
CA SER A 607 18.12 -7.10 1.33
C SER A 607 17.19 -8.11 2.03
N PRO A 608 15.96 -7.75 2.43
CA PRO A 608 15.36 -6.41 2.37
C PRO A 608 15.98 -5.39 3.33
N PHE A 609 15.64 -4.11 3.13
CA PHE A 609 15.85 -3.02 4.10
C PHE A 609 14.54 -2.75 4.86
N LEU A 610 14.64 -2.50 6.16
CA LEU A 610 13.54 -2.05 7.03
C LEU A 610 13.51 -0.52 7.01
N CYS A 611 12.42 0.05 6.52
CA CYS A 611 12.24 1.50 6.41
C CYS A 611 11.21 2.01 7.43
N ALA A 612 11.44 3.19 7.99
CA ALA A 612 10.67 3.79 9.08
C ALA A 612 10.27 5.25 8.80
N ALA A 613 9.14 5.65 9.38
CA ALA A 613 8.61 7.01 9.44
C ALA A 613 9.09 7.69 10.73
N TRP A 614 9.12 9.03 10.76
CA TRP A 614 9.46 9.80 11.96
C TRP A 614 8.18 10.31 12.63
N ASP A 615 8.00 10.03 13.91
CA ASP A 615 6.91 10.59 14.70
C ASP A 615 7.45 11.68 15.65
N PRO A 616 7.18 12.96 15.38
CA PRO A 616 7.68 14.05 16.22
C PRO A 616 7.01 14.11 17.60
N ALA A 617 5.84 13.52 17.79
CA ALA A 617 5.15 13.54 19.09
C ALA A 617 5.77 12.56 20.09
N THR A 618 6.30 11.43 19.60
CA THR A 618 6.97 10.42 20.42
C THR A 618 8.49 10.46 20.29
N GLU A 619 9.02 11.27 19.38
CA GLU A 619 10.43 11.31 18.99
C GLU A 619 10.97 9.92 18.62
N THR A 620 10.19 9.12 17.90
CA THR A 620 10.56 7.75 17.50
C THR A 620 10.52 7.51 16.00
N PHE A 621 11.40 6.62 15.53
CA PHE A 621 11.31 6.03 14.19
C PHE A 621 10.43 4.78 14.21
N GLN A 622 9.30 4.85 13.53
CA GLN A 622 8.28 3.80 13.52
C GLN A 622 8.34 3.02 12.21
N SER A 623 8.50 1.70 12.26
CA SER A 623 8.65 0.91 11.03
C SER A 623 7.39 0.96 10.16
N VAL A 624 7.59 1.08 8.84
CA VAL A 624 6.52 1.15 7.83
C VAL A 624 6.56 -0.08 6.93
N CYS A 625 7.72 -0.46 6.39
CA CYS A 625 7.78 -1.55 5.41
C CYS A 625 9.15 -2.22 5.31
N ARG A 626 9.16 -3.40 4.69
CA ARG A 626 10.38 -4.02 4.16
C ARG A 626 10.50 -3.72 2.67
N CYS A 627 11.52 -2.97 2.27
CA CYS A 627 11.77 -2.65 0.87
C CYS A 627 12.82 -3.60 0.27
N MET A 628 12.47 -4.30 -0.82
CA MET A 628 13.36 -5.25 -1.53
C MET A 628 13.43 -5.05 -3.04
N SER A 629 12.80 -3.98 -3.55
CA SER A 629 12.63 -3.74 -4.97
C SER A 629 12.81 -2.26 -5.31
N GLY A 630 13.09 -1.94 -6.58
CA GLY A 630 13.43 -0.58 -7.02
C GLY A 630 14.93 -0.28 -7.03
N PHE A 631 15.75 -1.19 -6.55
CA PHE A 631 17.20 -1.03 -6.47
C PHE A 631 17.93 -1.70 -7.65
N THR A 632 18.99 -1.06 -8.13
CA THR A 632 19.96 -1.69 -9.03
C THR A 632 20.95 -2.56 -8.25
N ASP A 633 21.61 -3.50 -8.90
CA ASP A 633 22.62 -4.35 -8.26
C ASP A 633 23.82 -3.50 -7.74
N ALA A 634 24.18 -2.43 -8.46
CA ALA A 634 25.18 -1.46 -8.01
C ALA A 634 24.75 -0.72 -6.73
N PHE A 635 23.48 -0.32 -6.64
CA PHE A 635 22.95 0.30 -5.42
C PHE A 635 23.04 -0.64 -4.23
N TYR A 636 22.68 -1.93 -4.38
CA TYR A 636 22.77 -2.90 -3.29
C TYR A 636 24.19 -3.02 -2.72
N GLN A 637 25.20 -3.05 -3.60
CA GLN A 637 26.61 -3.10 -3.20
C GLN A 637 27.01 -1.85 -2.40
N GLN A 638 26.72 -0.67 -2.95
CA GLN A 638 27.08 0.61 -2.34
C GLN A 638 26.34 0.84 -1.01
N ALA A 639 25.03 0.59 -0.97
CA ALA A 639 24.22 0.71 0.24
C ALA A 639 24.67 -0.30 1.31
N THR A 640 25.05 -1.52 0.92
CA THR A 640 25.60 -2.51 1.86
C THR A 640 26.90 -2.02 2.49
N ALA A 641 27.82 -1.47 1.70
CA ALA A 641 29.08 -0.94 2.22
C ALA A 641 28.83 0.23 3.18
N ARG A 642 28.08 1.23 2.71
CA ARG A 642 27.82 2.48 3.44
C ARG A 642 26.98 2.29 4.71
N LEU A 643 25.92 1.46 4.69
CA LEU A 643 25.08 1.24 5.86
C LEU A 643 25.75 0.34 6.91
N LYS A 644 26.67 -0.55 6.50
CA LYS A 644 27.47 -1.33 7.47
C LYS A 644 28.42 -0.46 8.29
N GLU A 645 28.91 0.64 7.75
CA GLU A 645 29.72 1.62 8.52
C GLU A 645 28.92 2.24 9.67
N ARG A 646 27.59 2.29 9.54
CA ARG A 646 26.64 2.81 10.53
C ARG A 646 25.94 1.69 11.32
N GLN A 647 26.50 0.48 11.31
CA GLN A 647 25.89 -0.67 11.97
C GLN A 647 25.84 -0.50 13.49
N LEU A 648 24.70 -0.87 14.06
CA LEU A 648 24.47 -0.92 15.50
C LEU A 648 24.51 -2.37 16.02
N PRO A 649 24.91 -2.58 17.29
CA PRO A 649 24.88 -3.90 17.93
C PRO A 649 23.45 -4.40 18.18
N GLY A 650 22.45 -3.51 18.18
CA GLY A 650 21.04 -3.82 18.41
C GLY A 650 20.14 -2.60 18.15
N PRO A 651 18.82 -2.75 18.29
CA PRO A 651 17.88 -1.65 18.11
C PRO A 651 18.05 -0.58 19.18
N LYS A 652 17.81 0.68 18.81
CA LYS A 652 17.78 1.81 19.74
C LYS A 652 16.41 1.92 20.42
N PRO A 653 16.30 2.51 21.62
CA PRO A 653 15.02 2.69 22.31
C PRO A 653 13.99 3.50 21.51
N TYR A 654 14.46 4.45 20.69
CA TYR A 654 13.62 5.28 19.83
C TYR A 654 13.19 4.57 18.53
N TYR A 655 13.39 3.25 18.40
CA TYR A 655 12.88 2.44 17.30
C TYR A 655 11.63 1.66 17.71
N THR A 656 10.50 1.94 17.06
CA THR A 656 9.22 1.28 17.32
C THR A 656 8.90 0.32 16.18
N THR A 657 9.07 -0.99 16.41
CA THR A 657 8.87 -2.01 15.37
C THR A 657 8.64 -3.42 15.93
N GLY A 658 7.77 -4.21 15.28
CA GLY A 658 7.65 -5.66 15.54
C GLY A 658 8.67 -6.51 14.77
N GLU A 659 9.50 -5.89 13.93
CA GLU A 659 10.49 -6.58 13.09
C GLU A 659 11.81 -6.87 13.78
N ARG A 660 12.49 -7.93 13.33
CA ARG A 660 13.83 -8.32 13.80
C ARG A 660 14.80 -8.49 12.62
N PRO A 661 15.38 -7.40 12.09
CA PRO A 661 16.47 -7.46 11.11
C PRO A 661 17.73 -8.11 11.67
N ASP A 662 18.56 -8.64 10.77
CA ASP A 662 19.88 -9.20 11.10
C ASP A 662 20.91 -8.10 11.44
N VAL A 663 20.75 -6.93 10.82
CA VAL A 663 21.64 -5.77 10.97
C VAL A 663 20.80 -4.52 11.25
N TRP A 664 21.18 -3.77 12.28
CA TRP A 664 20.56 -2.48 12.63
C TRP A 664 21.48 -1.33 12.19
N PHE A 665 20.92 -0.19 11.83
CA PHE A 665 21.68 1.00 11.42
C PHE A 665 21.33 2.20 12.30
N GLU A 666 22.27 3.13 12.47
CA GLU A 666 21.97 4.48 12.98
C GLU A 666 21.25 5.28 11.88
N PRO A 667 20.22 6.10 12.19
CA PRO A 667 19.52 6.92 11.21
C PRO A 667 20.51 7.88 10.53
N GLY A 668 20.42 8.02 9.20
CA GLY A 668 21.34 8.90 8.49
C GLY A 668 21.01 9.20 7.04
N GLU A 669 20.11 8.44 6.43
CA GLU A 669 19.63 8.67 5.06
C GLU A 669 18.11 8.67 5.05
N VAL A 670 17.53 9.38 4.09
CA VAL A 670 16.09 9.35 3.80
C VAL A 670 15.91 8.84 2.39
N TRP A 671 15.01 7.88 2.20
CA TRP A 671 14.73 7.24 0.91
C TRP A 671 13.29 7.53 0.49
N GLU A 672 13.10 7.96 -0.75
CA GLU A 672 11.77 8.04 -1.35
C GLU A 672 11.32 6.62 -1.70
N ILE A 673 10.31 6.12 -0.99
CA ILE A 673 9.70 4.81 -1.19
C ILE A 673 8.27 4.99 -1.68
N ARG A 674 7.97 4.33 -2.80
CA ARG A 674 6.64 4.32 -3.40
C ARG A 674 5.93 3.01 -3.10
N GLY A 675 4.62 3.08 -2.88
CA GLY A 675 3.76 1.91 -2.77
C GLY A 675 2.54 2.02 -3.69
N ALA A 676 1.78 0.94 -3.74
CA ALA A 676 0.47 0.95 -4.38
C ALA A 676 -0.58 1.57 -3.44
N ASP A 677 -0.55 1.18 -2.16
CA ASP A 677 -1.52 1.60 -1.13
C ASP A 677 -0.90 1.51 0.27
N LEU A 678 -1.58 2.12 1.24
CA LEU A 678 -1.35 1.93 2.67
C LEU A 678 -2.31 0.89 3.24
N THR A 679 -1.82 0.03 4.13
CA THR A 679 -2.55 -1.12 4.68
C THR A 679 -2.33 -1.23 6.19
N ILE A 680 -3.32 -1.71 6.93
CA ILE A 680 -3.16 -1.95 8.37
C ILE A 680 -2.20 -3.11 8.60
N SER A 681 -1.17 -2.89 9.40
CA SER A 681 -0.12 -3.86 9.65
C SER A 681 -0.15 -4.39 11.07
N PRO A 682 -0.09 -5.72 11.28
CA PRO A 682 0.10 -6.29 12.60
C PRO A 682 1.56 -6.25 13.09
N VAL A 683 2.52 -5.85 12.25
CA VAL A 683 3.97 -5.92 12.55
C VAL A 683 4.64 -4.55 12.47
N HIS A 684 4.24 -3.73 11.50
CA HIS A 684 4.72 -2.36 11.36
C HIS A 684 3.93 -1.43 12.26
N MET A 685 4.62 -0.44 12.85
CA MET A 685 4.11 0.35 13.97
C MET A 685 3.91 1.83 13.62
N ALA A 686 4.16 2.23 12.37
CA ALA A 686 3.93 3.60 11.93
C ALA A 686 2.46 4.01 12.11
N ALA A 687 2.24 5.18 12.71
CA ALA A 687 0.92 5.74 12.99
C ALA A 687 0.00 4.81 13.81
N VAL A 688 0.56 3.94 14.65
CA VAL A 688 -0.22 3.14 15.60
C VAL A 688 -1.06 4.05 16.51
N GLY A 689 -2.32 3.68 16.77
CA GLY A 689 -3.27 4.50 17.52
C GLY A 689 -4.01 5.56 16.70
N HIS A 690 -3.57 5.86 15.47
CA HIS A 690 -4.25 6.82 14.59
C HIS A 690 -5.40 6.17 13.81
N LEU A 691 -5.14 5.10 13.07
CA LEU A 691 -6.17 4.37 12.28
C LEU A 691 -6.71 3.12 12.99
N HIS A 692 -5.93 2.56 13.92
CA HIS A 692 -6.27 1.35 14.68
C HIS A 692 -5.58 1.39 16.05
N ALA A 693 -6.22 0.86 17.11
CA ALA A 693 -5.75 0.96 18.50
C ALA A 693 -4.32 0.43 18.69
N SER A 694 -4.10 -0.80 18.21
CA SER A 694 -2.90 -1.59 18.48
C SER A 694 -2.10 -1.97 17.24
N ARG A 695 -2.50 -1.51 16.05
CA ARG A 695 -1.88 -1.86 14.77
C ARG A 695 -1.43 -0.59 14.06
N GLY A 696 -0.23 -0.63 13.47
CA GLY A 696 0.28 0.45 12.65
C GLY A 696 -0.13 0.30 11.19
N VAL A 697 0.56 1.06 10.33
CA VAL A 697 0.33 1.13 8.88
C VAL A 697 1.57 0.64 8.13
N SER A 698 1.36 -0.05 7.01
CA SER A 698 2.41 -0.50 6.11
C SER A 698 2.11 -0.20 4.66
N LEU A 699 3.16 0.02 3.88
CA LEU A 699 3.11 0.30 2.47
C LEU A 699 3.05 -0.99 1.64
N ARG A 700 2.01 -1.17 0.81
CA ARG A 700 1.84 -2.32 -0.09
C ARG A 700 2.72 -2.14 -1.33
N PHE A 701 3.48 -3.18 -1.67
CA PHE A 701 4.44 -3.20 -2.79
C PHE A 701 5.49 -2.08 -2.77
N PRO A 702 6.26 -1.95 -1.67
CA PRO A 702 7.24 -0.88 -1.53
C PRO A 702 8.36 -1.01 -2.58
N ARG A 703 8.63 0.09 -3.25
CA ARG A 703 9.66 0.26 -4.27
C ARG A 703 10.50 1.49 -3.93
N PHE A 704 11.80 1.29 -3.84
CA PHE A 704 12.74 2.39 -3.78
C PHE A 704 12.72 3.19 -5.08
N ILE A 705 12.72 4.51 -4.96
CA ILE A 705 12.83 5.45 -6.08
C ILE A 705 14.21 6.09 -6.09
N ARG A 706 14.58 6.78 -5.00
CA ARG A 706 15.85 7.51 -4.87
C ARG A 706 16.19 7.83 -3.41
N ILE A 707 17.43 8.23 -3.18
CA ILE A 707 17.86 8.86 -1.91
C ILE A 707 17.44 10.34 -1.93
N ARG A 708 16.98 10.85 -0.80
CA ARG A 708 16.65 12.24 -0.54
C ARG A 708 17.80 12.92 0.20
N GLU A 709 18.78 13.38 -0.55
CA GLU A 709 19.94 14.11 0.00
C GLU A 709 19.56 15.48 0.59
N ASP A 710 18.38 15.99 0.20
CA ASP A 710 17.80 17.24 0.65
C ASP A 710 17.04 17.14 1.99
N LYS A 711 16.98 15.95 2.60
CA LYS A 711 16.24 15.68 3.83
C LYS A 711 17.08 15.01 4.90
N ARG A 712 16.88 15.42 6.16
CA ARG A 712 17.41 14.74 7.34
C ARG A 712 16.42 13.68 7.84
N PRO A 713 16.85 12.70 8.65
CA PRO A 713 15.97 11.67 9.19
C PRO A 713 14.70 12.21 9.88
N GLU A 714 14.79 13.35 10.57
CA GLU A 714 13.67 13.99 11.27
C GLU A 714 12.70 14.72 10.30
N ASP A 715 13.11 14.91 9.05
CA ASP A 715 12.28 15.48 7.98
C ASP A 715 11.56 14.37 7.14
N ALA A 716 11.69 13.11 7.58
CA ALA A 716 10.99 11.96 7.01
C ALA A 716 9.47 12.08 7.19
N SER A 717 8.72 11.34 6.38
CA SER A 717 7.25 11.27 6.50
C SER A 717 6.85 10.80 7.90
N GLY A 718 5.85 11.45 8.49
CA GLY A 718 5.29 11.11 9.79
C GLY A 718 3.83 10.65 9.74
N PRO A 719 3.19 10.46 10.91
CA PRO A 719 1.80 10.02 11.00
C PRO A 719 0.80 10.95 10.30
N ASP A 720 1.11 12.24 10.18
CA ASP A 720 0.32 13.25 9.47
C ASP A 720 0.24 12.99 7.96
N VAL A 721 1.34 12.52 7.35
CA VAL A 721 1.40 12.17 5.93
C VAL A 721 0.77 10.78 5.70
N ILE A 722 0.99 9.85 6.63
CA ILE A 722 0.50 8.46 6.52
C ILE A 722 -1.02 8.39 6.78
N CYS A 723 -1.53 9.22 7.68
CA CYS A 723 -2.93 9.27 8.10
C CYS A 723 -3.47 10.71 7.99
N PRO A 724 -3.64 11.24 6.77
CA PRO A 724 -4.00 12.63 6.58
C PRO A 724 -5.35 12.95 7.22
N ALA A 725 -5.44 14.15 7.80
CA ALA A 725 -6.68 14.65 8.38
C ALA A 725 -7.79 14.76 7.32
N THR A 726 -9.03 14.47 7.72
CA THR A 726 -10.20 14.69 6.88
C THR A 726 -10.60 16.15 6.97
N LEU A 727 -10.80 16.80 5.81
CA LEU A 727 -11.19 18.19 5.70
C LEU A 727 -12.70 18.32 5.49
N HIS A 728 -13.37 19.07 6.36
CA HIS A 728 -14.79 19.37 6.23
C HIS A 728 -14.98 20.85 5.88
N PRO A 729 -15.46 21.20 4.67
CA PRO A 729 -15.69 22.58 4.28
C PRO A 729 -16.63 23.32 5.25
N ARG A 730 -16.23 24.52 5.70
CA ARG A 730 -17.02 25.39 6.59
C ARG A 730 -17.36 26.73 5.98
N ARG A 731 -16.43 27.34 5.25
CA ARG A 731 -16.67 28.61 4.57
C ARG A 731 -15.97 28.64 3.23
N MET A 732 -16.65 29.17 2.22
CA MET A 732 -16.11 29.36 0.88
C MET A 732 -16.15 30.84 0.54
N VAL A 733 -15.05 31.36 -0.02
CA VAL A 733 -14.96 32.74 -0.50
C VAL A 733 -14.38 32.77 -1.91
N PRO A 734 -14.73 33.76 -2.75
CA PRO A 734 -14.07 33.95 -4.04
C PRO A 734 -12.55 34.10 -3.87
N ASP A 735 -11.76 33.48 -4.75
CA ASP A 735 -10.31 33.66 -4.77
C ASP A 735 -9.97 35.03 -5.41
N PRO A 736 -9.45 35.99 -4.61
CA PRO A 736 -9.19 37.35 -5.10
C PRO A 736 -7.93 37.45 -5.97
N PHE A 737 -7.17 36.35 -6.13
CA PHE A 737 -5.95 36.27 -6.93
C PHE A 737 -6.18 35.59 -8.28
N ARG A 738 -7.03 34.55 -8.33
CA ARG A 738 -7.24 33.73 -9.54
C ARG A 738 -8.50 34.10 -10.36
N GLY A 739 -9.55 34.67 -9.76
CA GLY A 739 -10.74 35.16 -10.50
C GLY A 739 -11.97 34.22 -10.53
N GLN A 740 -12.96 34.53 -11.40
CA GLN A 740 -14.40 34.22 -11.24
C GLN A 740 -14.80 32.76 -10.95
N HIS A 741 -14.04 31.75 -11.38
CA HIS A 741 -14.38 30.34 -11.16
C HIS A 741 -13.61 29.69 -10.00
N HIS A 742 -12.72 30.45 -9.34
CA HIS A 742 -11.86 29.93 -8.27
C HIS A 742 -12.37 30.38 -6.90
N ILE A 743 -12.35 29.45 -5.94
CA ILE A 743 -12.76 29.68 -4.56
C ILE A 743 -11.66 29.25 -3.59
N ILE A 744 -11.62 29.90 -2.44
CA ILE A 744 -10.85 29.49 -1.26
C ILE A 744 -11.82 28.87 -0.26
N VAL A 745 -11.47 27.69 0.24
CA VAL A 745 -12.31 26.94 1.19
C VAL A 745 -11.59 26.86 2.54
N LEU A 746 -12.20 27.38 3.59
CA LEU A 746 -11.83 27.14 4.98
C LEU A 746 -12.49 25.84 5.43
N CYS A 747 -11.70 24.91 5.96
CA CYS A 747 -12.16 23.61 6.41
C CYS A 747 -11.88 23.39 7.91
N ASP A 748 -12.78 22.67 8.58
CA ASP A 748 -12.45 21.99 9.82
C ASP A 748 -11.54 20.79 9.52
N CYS A 749 -10.62 20.52 10.43
CA CYS A 749 -9.80 19.31 10.39
C CYS A 749 -10.35 18.27 11.38
N TYR A 750 -10.48 17.04 10.91
CA TYR A 750 -10.82 15.86 11.70
C TYR A 750 -9.71 14.82 11.56
N CYS A 751 -9.48 14.02 12.61
CA CYS A 751 -8.61 12.86 12.47
C CYS A 751 -9.18 11.90 11.41
N ALA A 752 -8.30 11.16 10.73
CA ALA A 752 -8.74 10.08 9.85
C ALA A 752 -9.65 9.09 10.63
N PRO A 753 -10.76 8.62 10.04
CA PRO A 753 -11.67 7.70 10.70
C PRO A 753 -10.93 6.42 11.09
N ARG A 754 -11.18 5.95 12.31
CA ARG A 754 -10.59 4.72 12.82
C ARG A 754 -11.32 3.52 12.23
N MET A 755 -10.56 2.59 11.64
CA MET A 755 -11.14 1.40 11.00
C MET A 755 -11.64 0.37 12.02
N ASP A 756 -11.15 0.42 13.27
CA ASP A 756 -11.52 -0.51 14.34
C ASP A 756 -12.74 -0.07 15.15
N ASN A 757 -13.25 1.14 14.92
CA ASN A 757 -14.43 1.65 15.61
C ASN A 757 -15.16 2.69 14.73
N GLU A 758 -16.20 2.25 14.02
CA GLU A 758 -17.02 3.11 13.16
C GLU A 758 -17.78 4.20 13.94
N GLU A 759 -18.08 3.99 15.23
CA GLU A 759 -18.73 5.00 16.08
C GLU A 759 -17.77 6.16 16.44
N LEU A 760 -16.45 5.94 16.33
CA LEU A 760 -15.42 6.97 16.52
C LEU A 760 -15.11 7.76 15.25
N ALA A 761 -15.89 7.56 14.18
CA ALA A 761 -15.82 8.37 12.97
C ALA A 761 -16.02 9.85 13.33
N ALA A 762 -15.06 10.70 12.93
CA ALA A 762 -15.00 12.14 13.19
C ALA A 762 -14.54 12.58 14.59
N ARG A 763 -13.49 11.95 15.15
CA ARG A 763 -12.73 12.61 16.22
C ARG A 763 -12.16 13.94 15.71
N VAL A 764 -12.61 15.04 16.31
CA VAL A 764 -12.15 16.41 16.03
C VAL A 764 -10.63 16.45 16.21
N HIS A 765 -9.93 17.01 15.23
CA HIS A 765 -8.47 17.14 15.34
C HIS A 765 -8.13 18.02 16.55
N PRO A 766 -7.12 17.70 17.38
CA PRO A 766 -6.83 18.43 18.61
C PRO A 766 -6.59 19.94 18.44
N THR A 767 -6.15 20.36 17.25
CA THR A 767 -5.91 21.77 16.92
C THR A 767 -7.15 22.50 16.38
N ASN A 768 -8.28 21.82 16.21
CA ASN A 768 -9.52 22.41 15.71
C ASN A 768 -10.30 23.08 16.85
N ASN A 769 -9.87 24.29 17.20
CA ASN A 769 -10.53 25.12 18.22
C ASN A 769 -11.87 25.72 17.76
N ARG A 770 -12.20 25.64 16.46
CA ARG A 770 -13.48 26.09 15.91
C ARG A 770 -14.65 25.24 16.40
N PHE A 771 -14.45 23.92 16.52
CA PHE A 771 -15.47 22.98 16.98
C PHE A 771 -16.03 23.32 18.38
N PRO A 772 -15.22 23.39 19.47
CA PRO A 772 -15.73 23.76 20.78
C PRO A 772 -16.28 25.19 20.83
N CYS A 773 -15.68 26.12 20.07
CA CYS A 773 -16.18 27.49 19.95
C CYS A 773 -17.59 27.53 19.33
N SER A 774 -17.86 26.73 18.29
CA SER A 774 -19.19 26.63 17.66
C SER A 774 -20.26 26.23 18.66
N ALA A 775 -20.00 25.20 19.48
CA ALA A 775 -20.93 24.73 20.50
C ALA A 775 -21.26 25.82 21.54
N VAL A 776 -20.25 26.58 21.99
CA VAL A 776 -20.46 27.71 22.91
C VAL A 776 -21.27 28.83 22.25
N MET A 777 -20.98 29.16 20.99
CA MET A 777 -21.68 30.21 20.25
C MET A 777 -23.15 29.84 19.99
N GLU A 778 -23.43 28.56 19.74
CA GLU A 778 -24.80 28.03 19.63
C GLU A 778 -25.55 28.15 20.96
N ALA A 779 -24.93 27.75 22.08
CA ALA A 779 -25.50 27.93 23.41
C ALA A 779 -25.76 29.41 23.76
N ALA A 780 -24.94 30.31 23.22
CA ALA A 780 -25.03 31.76 23.44
C ALA A 780 -25.92 32.49 22.43
N VAL A 781 -26.58 31.81 21.49
CA VAL A 781 -27.28 32.45 20.36
C VAL A 781 -28.29 33.51 20.81
N ALA A 782 -29.01 33.25 21.91
CA ALA A 782 -30.01 34.17 22.46
C ALA A 782 -29.42 35.47 23.03
N ALA A 783 -28.16 35.44 23.50
CA ALA A 783 -27.46 36.63 23.98
C ALA A 783 -26.91 37.49 22.84
N ASP A 784 -26.96 36.97 21.60
CA ASP A 784 -26.60 37.68 20.38
C ASP A 784 -25.18 38.31 20.44
N PRO A 785 -24.12 37.52 20.74
CA PRO A 785 -22.78 38.06 20.87
C PRO A 785 -22.27 38.62 19.53
N LEU A 786 -21.71 39.83 19.57
CA LEU A 786 -21.07 40.51 18.46
C LEU A 786 -19.62 40.80 18.78
N PHE A 787 -18.75 40.53 17.81
CA PHE A 787 -17.32 40.76 17.92
C PHE A 787 -16.80 41.58 16.75
N ALA A 788 -15.81 42.42 17.02
CA ALA A 788 -14.89 42.92 15.99
C ALA A 788 -13.47 42.85 16.54
N VAL A 789 -12.49 42.55 15.69
CA VAL A 789 -11.09 42.44 16.09
C VAL A 789 -10.24 43.38 15.27
N GLU A 790 -9.33 44.08 15.93
CA GLU A 790 -8.32 44.94 15.30
C GLU A 790 -7.00 44.18 15.26
N GLN A 791 -6.72 43.48 14.16
CA GLN A 791 -5.52 42.67 13.98
C GLN A 791 -4.32 43.57 13.64
N GLN A 792 -3.31 43.58 14.51
CA GLN A 792 -2.04 44.27 14.25
C GLN A 792 -0.98 43.27 13.74
N TYR A 793 -0.06 43.74 12.89
CA TYR A 793 1.05 42.95 12.36
C TYR A 793 2.24 43.83 12.01
N GLN A 794 3.43 43.21 11.93
CA GLN A 794 4.68 43.88 11.55
C GLN A 794 5.18 43.35 10.21
N LEU A 795 5.52 44.26 9.30
CA LEU A 795 6.24 43.92 8.07
C LEU A 795 7.74 43.84 8.33
N LEU A 796 8.35 42.77 7.84
CA LEU A 796 9.78 42.50 7.87
C LEU A 796 10.32 42.40 6.44
N ASP A 797 11.57 42.78 6.25
CA ASP A 797 12.31 42.53 5.01
C ASP A 797 12.65 41.03 4.87
N THR A 798 12.49 40.47 3.66
CA THR A 798 12.66 39.02 3.43
C THR A 798 14.08 38.54 3.69
N ALA A 799 15.09 39.32 3.30
CA ALA A 799 16.49 38.91 3.35
C ALA A 799 17.05 39.04 4.77
N SER A 800 16.84 40.19 5.41
CA SER A 800 17.37 40.50 6.73
C SER A 800 16.49 40.02 7.88
N ARG A 801 15.22 39.71 7.62
CA ARG A 801 14.17 39.45 8.63
C ARG A 801 14.02 40.61 9.64
N TRP A 802 14.44 41.81 9.25
CA TRP A 802 14.39 43.02 10.06
C TRP A 802 13.14 43.84 9.76
N PRO A 803 12.52 44.52 10.75
CA PRO A 803 11.33 45.32 10.51
C PRO A 803 11.51 46.42 9.46
N LEU A 804 10.52 46.56 8.58
CA LEU A 804 10.58 47.48 7.45
C LEU A 804 10.58 48.94 7.92
N GLY A 805 11.57 49.72 7.48
CA GLY A 805 11.71 51.12 7.84
C GLY A 805 12.40 51.38 9.18
N TRP A 806 12.92 50.33 9.84
CA TRP A 806 13.69 50.47 11.07
C TRP A 806 15.18 50.74 10.79
N PRO A 807 15.88 51.50 11.65
CA PRO A 807 17.33 51.66 11.56
C PRO A 807 18.06 50.33 11.81
N GLN A 808 19.24 50.16 11.20
CA GLN A 808 20.06 48.93 11.26
C GLN A 808 20.70 48.62 12.63
N ARG A 809 20.50 49.46 13.66
CA ARG A 809 20.95 49.21 15.04
C ARG A 809 19.74 49.27 15.98
N ALA A 810 19.59 48.27 16.82
CA ALA A 810 18.42 48.06 17.67
C ALA A 810 18.25 49.16 18.72
N GLY A 811 16.99 49.56 18.92
CA GLY A 811 16.51 50.19 20.15
C GLY A 811 16.65 51.72 20.20
N GLY A 812 15.52 52.39 20.37
CA GLY A 812 15.50 53.79 20.79
C GLY A 812 14.49 54.62 20.01
N ASP A 813 13.72 55.40 20.76
CA ASP A 813 12.75 56.41 20.34
C ASP A 813 12.92 56.87 18.89
N PHE A 814 11.92 56.57 18.06
CA PHE A 814 11.91 56.98 16.66
C PHE A 814 11.75 58.50 16.47
N GLY A 815 11.61 59.27 17.56
CA GLY A 815 11.59 60.73 17.58
C GLY A 815 10.32 61.36 16.97
N LYS A 816 9.37 60.53 16.51
CA LYS A 816 8.05 60.93 15.99
C LYS A 816 7.05 59.77 16.06
N SER A 817 5.76 60.09 16.07
CA SER A 817 4.69 59.08 16.00
C SER A 817 4.42 58.65 14.56
N PHE A 818 4.26 57.33 14.34
CA PHE A 818 3.82 56.75 13.06
C PHE A 818 2.32 56.44 13.02
N SER A 819 1.64 56.57 14.16
CA SER A 819 0.21 56.30 14.28
C SER A 819 -0.58 57.22 13.35
N CYS A 820 -1.47 56.66 12.55
CA CYS A 820 -2.22 57.38 11.51
C CYS A 820 -1.33 58.14 10.51
N GLY A 821 -0.08 57.70 10.32
CA GLY A 821 0.91 58.39 9.50
C GLY A 821 0.55 58.45 8.01
N VAL A 822 0.87 59.59 7.37
CA VAL A 822 0.67 59.85 5.94
C VAL A 822 2.01 60.25 5.31
N GLY A 823 2.27 59.79 4.08
CA GLY A 823 3.42 60.21 3.27
C GLY A 823 4.67 59.32 3.36
N GLN A 824 5.58 59.56 2.42
CA GLN A 824 6.87 58.88 2.28
C GLN A 824 7.76 59.22 3.48
N GLY A 825 8.09 58.22 4.31
CA GLY A 825 8.84 58.40 5.56
C GLY A 825 8.02 58.21 6.85
N SER A 826 6.71 57.96 6.75
CA SER A 826 5.86 57.60 7.90
C SER A 826 5.00 56.36 7.65
N ALA A 827 4.50 56.13 6.42
CA ALA A 827 3.62 55.00 6.09
C ALA A 827 4.35 53.88 5.32
N TYR A 828 5.34 53.23 5.93
CA TYR A 828 6.13 52.16 5.31
C TYR A 828 5.27 50.92 5.01
N GLY A 829 5.30 50.41 3.78
CA GLY A 829 4.54 49.21 3.39
C GLY A 829 3.05 49.46 3.09
N ARG A 830 2.66 50.72 2.81
CA ARG A 830 1.26 51.08 2.48
C ARG A 830 0.68 50.29 1.31
N ASP A 831 1.41 50.16 0.21
CA ASP A 831 0.92 49.46 -0.98
C ASP A 831 0.57 47.99 -0.68
N PHE A 832 1.33 47.35 0.20
CA PHE A 832 1.04 46.01 0.69
C PHE A 832 -0.25 45.98 1.52
N ALA A 833 -0.38 46.90 2.47
CA ALA A 833 -1.55 47.00 3.35
C ALA A 833 -2.84 47.30 2.57
N GLU A 834 -2.78 48.20 1.58
CA GLU A 834 -3.91 48.52 0.69
C GLU A 834 -4.23 47.37 -0.27
N ALA A 835 -3.23 46.63 -0.77
CA ALA A 835 -3.44 45.43 -1.57
C ALA A 835 -4.12 44.32 -0.76
N HIS A 836 -3.76 44.16 0.52
CA HIS A 836 -4.42 43.21 1.43
C HIS A 836 -5.88 43.57 1.69
N LEU A 837 -6.14 44.85 1.98
CA LEU A 837 -7.50 45.37 2.12
C LEU A 837 -8.33 45.07 0.85
N ALA A 838 -7.79 45.38 -0.33
CA ALA A 838 -8.48 45.12 -1.59
C ALA A 838 -8.73 43.62 -1.85
N ALA A 839 -7.78 42.74 -1.50
CA ALA A 839 -7.96 41.30 -1.62
C ALA A 839 -9.06 40.76 -0.69
N CYS A 840 -9.09 41.22 0.55
CA CYS A 840 -10.13 40.86 1.51
C CYS A 840 -11.51 41.36 1.07
N CYS A 841 -11.63 42.58 0.55
CA CYS A 841 -12.88 43.10 0.00
C CYS A 841 -13.35 42.26 -1.22
N ARG A 842 -12.45 41.88 -2.13
CA ARG A 842 -12.79 41.01 -3.27
C ARG A 842 -13.22 39.60 -2.85
N ALA A 843 -12.66 39.10 -1.75
CA ALA A 843 -13.09 37.83 -1.14
C ALA A 843 -14.38 37.96 -0.32
N GLY A 844 -14.97 39.16 -0.20
CA GLY A 844 -16.21 39.38 0.53
C GLY A 844 -16.07 39.28 2.05
N LEU A 845 -14.90 39.61 2.61
CA LEU A 845 -14.67 39.66 4.06
C LEU A 845 -15.16 40.99 4.65
N THR A 846 -15.65 40.96 5.89
CA THR A 846 -16.22 42.11 6.62
C THR A 846 -15.11 42.94 7.24
N LEU A 847 -14.48 43.82 6.46
CA LEU A 847 -13.48 44.76 6.96
C LEU A 847 -14.07 46.12 7.30
N SER A 848 -13.61 46.71 8.41
CA SER A 848 -14.12 48.00 8.92
C SER A 848 -13.06 49.08 9.10
N GLY A 849 -11.78 48.81 8.80
CA GLY A 849 -10.72 49.82 8.87
C GLY A 849 -9.32 49.29 8.57
N LEU A 850 -8.42 50.19 8.19
CA LEU A 850 -6.99 49.98 7.99
C LEU A 850 -6.23 51.19 8.53
N GLN A 851 -5.19 50.99 9.33
CA GLN A 851 -4.43 52.07 9.94
C GLN A 851 -2.94 51.71 10.12
N ALA A 852 -2.06 52.71 9.99
CA ALA A 852 -0.65 52.61 10.42
C ALA A 852 -0.54 52.78 11.94
N GLU A 853 0.24 51.91 12.58
CA GLU A 853 0.37 51.85 14.04
C GLU A 853 1.61 52.61 14.55
N THR A 854 2.01 52.34 15.79
CA THR A 854 3.01 53.15 16.51
C THR A 854 4.44 53.01 16.00
N ALA A 855 4.77 51.99 15.21
CA ALA A 855 6.11 51.74 14.68
C ALA A 855 6.16 51.69 13.14
N PRO A 856 7.31 51.99 12.51
CA PRO A 856 7.48 51.84 11.07
C PRO A 856 7.16 50.41 10.60
N GLY A 857 6.39 50.27 9.52
CA GLY A 857 6.00 48.99 8.96
C GLY A 857 4.97 48.21 9.78
N GLN A 858 4.47 48.79 10.87
CA GLN A 858 3.41 48.22 11.70
C GLN A 858 2.04 48.72 11.21
N TRP A 859 1.14 47.78 10.93
CA TRP A 859 -0.20 48.08 10.43
C TRP A 859 -1.25 47.32 11.21
N SER A 860 -2.46 47.87 11.22
CA SER A 860 -3.64 47.23 11.78
C SER A 860 -4.79 47.25 10.78
N TYR A 861 -5.60 46.19 10.80
CA TYR A 861 -6.87 46.13 10.08
C TYR A 861 -7.96 45.58 10.99
N SER A 862 -9.20 46.02 10.79
CA SER A 862 -10.33 45.59 11.61
C SER A 862 -11.25 44.65 10.86
N VAL A 863 -11.52 43.48 11.43
CA VAL A 863 -12.51 42.50 10.96
C VAL A 863 -13.75 42.57 11.85
N GLY A 864 -14.94 42.60 11.25
CA GLY A 864 -16.23 42.64 11.92
C GLY A 864 -17.03 43.93 11.69
N PRO A 865 -18.23 44.05 12.27
CA PRO A 865 -18.78 43.18 13.31
C PRO A 865 -19.27 41.81 12.78
N CYS A 866 -18.91 40.74 13.49
CA CYS A 866 -19.25 39.35 13.16
C CYS A 866 -20.02 38.66 14.30
N ARG A 867 -20.83 37.65 13.95
CA ARG A 867 -21.60 36.81 14.87
C ARG A 867 -21.05 35.39 14.96
N GLY A 868 -21.16 34.78 16.14
CA GLY A 868 -20.75 33.40 16.37
C GLY A 868 -19.28 33.16 15.99
N THR A 869 -19.01 32.05 15.30
CA THR A 869 -17.66 31.68 14.84
C THR A 869 -17.17 32.52 13.66
N SER A 870 -18.03 33.35 13.06
CA SER A 870 -17.71 34.08 11.81
C SER A 870 -16.54 35.03 11.97
N LEU A 871 -16.29 35.59 13.17
CA LEU A 871 -15.11 36.42 13.41
C LEU A 871 -13.81 35.62 13.20
N GLY A 872 -13.76 34.40 13.75
CA GLY A 872 -12.60 33.53 13.60
C GLY A 872 -12.43 33.07 12.16
N ASP A 873 -13.53 32.70 11.50
CA ASP A 873 -13.52 32.31 10.09
C ASP A 873 -12.92 33.43 9.20
N GLU A 874 -13.37 34.67 9.38
CA GLU A 874 -12.90 35.81 8.59
C GLU A 874 -11.49 36.24 8.93
N LEU A 875 -11.10 36.19 10.20
CA LEU A 875 -9.73 36.54 10.61
C LEU A 875 -8.71 35.52 10.10
N TRP A 876 -9.05 34.23 10.08
CA TRP A 876 -8.19 33.20 9.48
C TRP A 876 -8.06 33.38 7.97
N LEU A 877 -9.18 33.62 7.28
CA LEU A 877 -9.16 33.92 5.85
C LEU A 877 -8.37 35.20 5.55
N SER A 878 -8.54 36.26 6.32
CA SER A 878 -7.78 37.51 6.12
C SER A 878 -6.30 37.31 6.37
N ARG A 879 -5.89 36.54 7.39
CA ARG A 879 -4.49 36.17 7.65
C ARG A 879 -3.90 35.34 6.52
N TYR A 880 -4.66 34.39 5.94
CA TYR A 880 -4.22 33.64 4.76
C TYR A 880 -3.98 34.57 3.57
N LEU A 881 -4.91 35.47 3.26
CA LEU A 881 -4.74 36.45 2.17
C LEU A 881 -3.54 37.38 2.42
N LEU A 882 -3.31 37.78 3.68
CA LEU A 882 -2.15 38.56 4.11
C LEU A 882 -0.85 37.81 3.79
N LEU A 883 -0.75 36.54 4.22
CA LEU A 883 0.41 35.69 3.97
C LEU A 883 0.63 35.43 2.47
N ARG A 884 -0.42 35.14 1.70
CA ARG A 884 -0.30 34.90 0.24
C ARG A 884 0.22 36.11 -0.52
N LEU A 885 -0.12 37.32 -0.07
CA LEU A 885 0.40 38.54 -0.70
C LEU A 885 1.91 38.73 -0.51
N THR A 886 2.50 38.15 0.54
CA THR A 886 3.95 38.27 0.78
C THR A 886 4.79 37.78 -0.39
N GLU A 887 4.31 36.73 -1.07
CA GLU A 887 4.93 36.12 -2.25
C GLU A 887 5.14 37.13 -3.40
N LYS A 888 4.27 38.14 -3.49
CA LYS A 888 4.32 39.17 -4.54
C LYS A 888 5.14 40.40 -4.13
N PHE A 889 5.09 40.77 -2.85
CA PHE A 889 5.66 42.03 -2.36
C PHE A 889 7.05 41.88 -1.74
N ASN A 890 7.61 40.66 -1.70
CA ASN A 890 8.92 40.37 -1.15
C ASN A 890 9.12 40.95 0.27
N VAL A 891 8.12 40.72 1.11
CA VAL A 891 8.13 41.05 2.55
C VAL A 891 7.78 39.80 3.34
N VAL A 892 8.04 39.78 4.63
CA VAL A 892 7.57 38.74 5.55
C VAL A 892 6.69 39.39 6.61
N ILE A 893 5.61 38.72 7.01
CA ILE A 893 4.76 39.21 8.10
C ILE A 893 5.17 38.53 9.40
N SER A 894 5.22 39.30 10.47
CA SER A 894 5.21 38.76 11.83
C SER A 894 3.91 39.13 12.55
N LEU A 895 3.26 38.12 13.12
CA LEU A 895 2.17 38.25 14.09
C LEU A 895 2.69 38.11 15.53
N ASP A 896 4.01 38.00 15.74
CA ASP A 896 4.57 38.02 17.09
C ASP A 896 4.19 39.35 17.75
N PRO A 897 3.70 39.36 19.00
CA PRO A 897 3.38 40.59 19.71
C PRO A 897 4.58 41.51 19.93
N LYS A 898 5.81 40.96 19.92
CA LYS A 898 7.06 41.67 20.15
C LYS A 898 8.22 41.01 19.37
N PRO A 899 8.27 41.13 18.03
CA PRO A 899 9.26 40.45 17.18
C PRO A 899 10.70 40.92 17.44
N VAL A 900 10.88 42.14 17.93
CA VAL A 900 12.19 42.70 18.30
C VAL A 900 12.13 43.14 19.77
N PRO A 901 13.05 42.67 20.64
CA PRO A 901 13.16 43.14 22.01
C PRO A 901 13.46 44.65 22.06
N GLY A 902 12.90 45.37 23.04
CA GLY A 902 13.20 46.78 23.28
C GLY A 902 11.98 47.64 23.60
N ASP A 903 12.23 48.93 23.83
CA ASP A 903 11.24 49.90 24.30
C ASP A 903 10.49 50.58 23.13
N TRP A 904 9.40 49.94 22.66
CA TRP A 904 8.58 50.40 21.53
C TRP A 904 7.15 49.80 21.60
N GLY A 905 6.21 50.38 20.84
CA GLY A 905 4.81 49.95 20.85
C GLY A 905 4.60 48.53 20.31
N SER A 906 3.82 47.71 21.00
CA SER A 906 3.71 46.28 20.71
C SER A 906 2.52 45.93 19.78
N SER A 907 2.50 44.74 19.19
CA SER A 907 1.41 44.28 18.31
C SER A 907 0.36 43.46 19.05
N GLY A 908 -0.87 43.96 19.12
CA GLY A 908 -2.01 43.28 19.75
C GLY A 908 -3.09 42.84 18.77
N ALA A 909 -4.17 42.27 19.32
CA ALA A 909 -5.42 42.07 18.62
C ALA A 909 -6.62 42.51 19.47
N PRO A 910 -6.81 43.82 19.76
CA PRO A 910 -7.94 44.28 20.58
C PRO A 910 -9.29 43.79 20.03
N VAL A 911 -10.11 43.20 20.91
CA VAL A 911 -11.42 42.64 20.56
C VAL A 911 -12.53 43.50 21.14
N LYS A 912 -13.33 44.09 20.26
CA LYS A 912 -14.56 44.81 20.59
C LYS A 912 -15.68 43.80 20.77
N TYR A 913 -16.36 43.79 21.92
CA TYR A 913 -17.37 42.79 22.27
C TYR A 913 -18.64 43.43 22.83
N SER A 914 -19.80 42.88 22.44
CA SER A 914 -21.12 43.26 22.96
C SER A 914 -22.13 42.12 22.87
N THR A 915 -23.17 42.18 23.69
CA THR A 915 -24.34 41.28 23.66
C THR A 915 -25.62 42.08 23.44
N ALA A 916 -26.76 41.44 23.16
CA ALA A 916 -28.05 42.12 23.07
C ALA A 916 -28.30 42.99 24.31
N ASP A 917 -27.93 42.49 25.48
CA ASP A 917 -28.11 43.17 26.75
C ASP A 917 -27.19 44.38 26.91
N THR A 918 -25.91 44.29 26.53
CA THR A 918 -25.02 45.47 26.59
C THR A 918 -25.45 46.56 25.61
N ARG A 919 -26.11 46.18 24.51
CA ARG A 919 -26.67 47.12 23.51
C ARG A 919 -28.05 47.67 23.88
N HIS A 920 -28.66 47.21 24.98
CA HIS A 920 -29.99 47.67 25.40
C HIS A 920 -29.92 48.99 26.21
N PRO A 921 -30.63 50.07 25.82
CA PRO A 921 -30.51 51.39 26.47
C PRO A 921 -30.79 51.40 27.98
N ALA A 922 -31.73 50.58 28.46
CA ALA A 922 -32.12 50.56 29.87
C ALA A 922 -31.16 49.80 30.80
N LYS A 923 -30.44 48.78 30.30
CA LYS A 923 -29.63 47.87 31.12
C LYS A 923 -28.16 47.76 30.68
N GLY A 924 -27.80 48.37 29.55
CA GLY A 924 -26.52 48.16 28.88
C GLY A 924 -25.31 48.42 29.77
N LEU A 925 -25.23 49.59 30.40
CA LEU A 925 -24.10 49.94 31.26
C LEU A 925 -23.99 49.02 32.49
N ALA A 926 -25.11 48.66 33.11
CA ALA A 926 -25.13 47.72 34.24
C ALA A 926 -24.68 46.31 33.83
N THR A 927 -25.07 45.86 32.64
CA THR A 927 -24.60 44.59 32.07
C THR A 927 -23.10 44.64 31.78
N ILE A 928 -22.58 45.75 31.25
CA ILE A 928 -21.14 45.93 31.04
C ILE A 928 -20.39 45.85 32.37
N ASP A 929 -20.84 46.54 33.42
CA ASP A 929 -20.21 46.47 34.75
C ASP A 929 -20.20 45.04 35.31
N ALA A 930 -21.28 44.28 35.10
CA ALA A 930 -21.34 42.87 35.48
C ALA A 930 -20.34 42.01 34.67
N HIS A 931 -20.22 42.24 33.36
CA HIS A 931 -19.22 41.57 32.53
C HIS A 931 -17.80 41.85 33.01
N LEU A 932 -17.47 43.11 33.33
CA LEU A 932 -16.14 43.51 33.79
C LEU A 932 -15.75 42.81 35.10
N ARG A 933 -16.68 42.67 36.04
CA ARG A 933 -16.44 41.94 37.30
C ARG A 933 -16.12 40.46 37.06
N ARG A 934 -16.83 39.81 36.13
CA ARG A 934 -16.55 38.40 35.76
C ARG A 934 -15.20 38.26 35.07
N LEU A 935 -14.89 39.16 34.13
CA LEU A 935 -13.60 39.19 33.42
C LEU A 935 -12.41 39.45 34.37
N GLN A 936 -12.62 40.21 35.43
CA GLN A 936 -11.63 40.42 36.49
C GLN A 936 -11.34 39.13 37.25
N GLN A 937 -12.36 38.35 37.58
CA GLN A 937 -12.24 37.09 38.32
C GLN A 937 -11.53 36.00 37.51
N THR A 938 -11.70 35.98 36.19
CA THR A 938 -11.08 34.98 35.29
C THR A 938 -9.85 35.54 34.54
N HIS A 939 -9.28 36.66 34.99
CA HIS A 939 -8.23 37.38 34.27
C HIS A 939 -7.06 36.49 33.83
N LEU A 940 -6.49 35.70 34.74
CA LEU A 940 -5.36 34.82 34.44
C LEU A 940 -5.73 33.68 33.49
N GLN A 941 -6.93 33.11 33.61
CA GLN A 941 -7.43 32.08 32.69
C GLN A 941 -7.55 32.62 31.27
N HIS A 942 -8.01 33.87 31.11
CA HIS A 942 -7.99 34.54 29.81
C HIS A 942 -6.55 34.72 29.30
N MET A 943 -5.61 35.11 30.16
CA MET A 943 -4.23 35.33 29.72
C MET A 943 -3.54 34.08 29.19
N MET A 944 -3.88 32.89 29.72
CA MET A 944 -3.40 31.62 29.20
C MET A 944 -3.89 31.33 27.77
N MET A 945 -5.04 31.88 27.37
CA MET A 945 -5.69 31.61 26.07
C MET A 945 -5.51 32.75 25.05
N TYR A 946 -4.95 33.89 25.47
CA TYR A 946 -4.92 35.14 24.70
C TYR A 946 -3.67 35.30 23.81
N GLY A 947 -3.02 34.19 23.49
CA GLY A 947 -1.88 34.11 22.58
C GLY A 947 -0.51 34.05 23.28
N PRO A 948 0.46 33.29 22.75
CA PRO A 948 1.78 33.15 23.35
C PRO A 948 2.61 34.43 23.21
N GLY A 949 3.59 34.62 24.11
CA GLY A 949 4.48 35.80 24.11
C GLY A 949 3.84 37.09 24.65
N ASN A 950 2.60 37.04 25.14
CA ASN A 950 1.86 38.21 25.62
C ASN A 950 2.47 38.85 26.87
N THR A 951 3.28 38.13 27.65
CA THR A 951 4.07 38.66 28.77
C THR A 951 5.10 39.70 28.33
N LYS A 952 5.66 39.56 27.11
CA LYS A 952 6.57 40.55 26.50
C LYS A 952 5.82 41.81 26.03
N ARG A 953 4.49 41.74 25.93
CA ARG A 953 3.59 42.77 25.42
C ARG A 953 3.01 43.63 26.54
N LEU A 954 2.42 42.97 27.54
CA LEU A 954 1.66 43.56 28.64
C LEU A 954 2.57 43.85 29.84
N MET A 955 3.59 44.69 29.66
CA MET A 955 4.54 45.07 30.73
C MET A 955 4.10 46.30 31.55
N GLY A 956 2.91 46.86 31.30
CA GLY A 956 2.45 48.09 31.96
C GLY A 956 3.05 49.40 31.40
N GLN A 957 3.65 49.35 30.20
CA GLN A 957 4.28 50.48 29.50
C GLN A 957 3.58 50.73 28.14
N HIS A 958 3.81 51.89 27.50
CA HIS A 958 3.37 52.22 26.13
C HIS A 958 1.91 51.91 25.79
N LYS A 959 0.96 52.47 26.56
CA LYS A 959 -0.49 52.29 26.35
C LYS A 959 -0.98 50.83 26.47
N HIS A 960 -0.38 50.02 27.36
CA HIS A 960 -0.85 48.67 27.69
C HIS A 960 -0.87 48.43 29.21
N SER A 961 -1.78 47.58 29.70
CA SER A 961 -1.83 47.18 31.11
C SER A 961 -0.77 46.13 31.44
N SER A 962 -0.50 45.91 32.73
CA SER A 962 0.29 44.75 33.18
C SER A 962 -0.48 43.45 32.90
N VAL A 963 0.25 42.37 32.58
CA VAL A 963 -0.30 41.01 32.39
C VAL A 963 -0.87 40.41 33.67
N MET A 964 -0.47 40.94 34.83
CA MET A 964 -0.91 40.45 36.15
C MET A 964 -2.09 41.23 36.73
N CYS A 965 -2.38 42.41 36.18
CA CYS A 965 -3.36 43.34 36.75
C CYS A 965 -4.50 43.60 35.76
N PHE A 966 -5.74 43.30 36.17
CA PHE A 966 -6.92 43.68 35.43
C PHE A 966 -7.32 45.14 35.73
N THR A 967 -7.42 45.97 34.71
CA THR A 967 -7.89 47.36 34.81
C THR A 967 -8.97 47.66 33.77
N ALA A 968 -9.94 48.51 34.12
CA ALA A 968 -10.96 48.98 33.19
C ALA A 968 -11.10 50.51 33.29
N GLY A 969 -11.24 51.19 32.16
CA GLY A 969 -11.32 52.65 32.11
C GLY A 969 -12.09 53.18 30.90
N ILE A 970 -12.58 54.42 31.01
CA ILE A 970 -13.31 55.12 29.94
C ILE A 970 -12.28 55.73 28.99
N GLU A 971 -12.26 55.29 27.73
CA GLU A 971 -11.28 55.68 26.69
C GLU A 971 -9.79 55.53 27.07
N GLN A 972 -9.50 54.72 28.09
CA GLN A 972 -8.13 54.50 28.53
C GLN A 972 -7.48 53.41 27.68
N ARG A 973 -6.69 53.81 26.67
CA ARG A 973 -5.96 52.84 25.83
C ARG A 973 -4.98 51.96 26.62
N GLY A 974 -4.53 52.42 27.80
CA GLY A 974 -3.62 51.67 28.68
C GLY A 974 -4.28 50.67 29.63
N SER A 975 -5.60 50.58 29.69
CA SER A 975 -6.29 49.61 30.55
C SER A 975 -6.48 48.25 29.87
N SER A 976 -6.74 47.21 30.65
CA SER A 976 -7.06 45.88 30.13
C SER A 976 -8.34 45.90 29.29
N ILE A 977 -9.37 46.59 29.80
CA ILE A 977 -10.62 46.85 29.09
C ILE A 977 -10.80 48.36 28.91
N SER A 978 -11.12 48.79 27.69
CA SER A 978 -11.48 50.17 27.38
C SER A 978 -12.96 50.27 27.02
N VAL A 979 -13.70 51.14 27.73
CA VAL A 979 -15.10 51.43 27.42
C VAL A 979 -15.16 52.75 26.63
N PRO A 980 -15.70 52.77 25.41
CA PRO A 980 -15.84 54.00 24.63
C PRO A 980 -16.67 55.05 25.36
N GLN A 981 -16.30 56.34 25.24
CA GLN A 981 -17.10 57.42 25.83
C GLN A 981 -18.52 57.44 25.27
N SER A 982 -18.68 57.10 23.98
CA SER A 982 -19.98 56.96 23.34
C SER A 982 -20.88 55.90 24.00
N THR A 983 -20.31 54.79 24.48
CA THR A 983 -21.04 53.74 25.23
C THR A 983 -21.53 54.28 26.57
N VAL A 984 -20.72 55.08 27.26
CA VAL A 984 -21.08 55.69 28.55
C VAL A 984 -22.18 56.74 28.34
N LEU A 985 -22.03 57.62 27.36
CA LEU A 985 -23.00 58.68 27.04
C LEU A 985 -24.36 58.11 26.62
N ARG A 986 -24.36 57.03 25.82
CA ARG A 986 -25.58 56.34 25.37
C ARG A 986 -26.12 55.34 26.40
N ARG A 987 -25.37 55.05 27.46
CA ARG A 987 -25.63 54.03 28.49
C ARG A 987 -25.76 52.59 27.96
N CYS A 988 -25.37 52.35 26.71
CA CYS A 988 -25.38 51.04 26.05
C CYS A 988 -24.38 51.03 24.89
N GLY A 989 -23.84 49.84 24.56
CA GLY A 989 -22.89 49.68 23.46
C GLY A 989 -21.98 48.46 23.63
N TYR A 990 -20.72 48.63 23.25
CA TYR A 990 -19.66 47.64 23.34
C TYR A 990 -18.52 48.14 24.25
N TYR A 991 -17.64 47.23 24.64
CA TYR A 991 -16.34 47.53 25.24
C TYR A 991 -15.24 46.77 24.48
N GLU A 992 -13.99 47.20 24.65
CA GLU A 992 -12.84 46.63 23.97
C GLU A 992 -11.92 45.91 24.95
N ASP A 993 -11.74 44.61 24.77
CA ASP A 993 -10.71 43.83 25.45
C ASP A 993 -9.38 43.96 24.72
N ARG A 994 -8.43 44.66 25.35
CA ARG A 994 -7.14 45.02 24.75
C ARG A 994 -6.03 44.04 25.08
N ARG A 995 -6.33 42.98 25.84
CA ARG A 995 -5.36 41.97 26.30
C ARG A 995 -4.94 40.94 25.24
N PRO A 996 -5.73 40.54 24.23
CA PRO A 996 -5.30 39.56 23.25
C PRO A 996 -4.05 39.98 22.46
N ALA A 997 -3.11 39.06 22.26
CA ALA A 997 -1.91 39.24 21.44
C ALA A 997 -2.24 39.14 19.94
N SER A 998 -1.37 39.69 19.08
CA SER A 998 -1.56 39.67 17.62
C SER A 998 -1.53 38.25 17.00
N ASN A 999 -0.87 37.29 17.63
CA ASN A 999 -0.83 35.88 17.23
C ASN A 999 -1.95 35.00 17.86
N MET A 1000 -2.91 35.60 18.55
CA MET A 1000 -3.98 34.85 19.24
C MET A 1000 -4.82 33.97 18.29
N ASP A 1001 -5.37 32.88 18.83
CA ASP A 1001 -6.43 32.11 18.19
C ASP A 1001 -7.79 32.80 18.42
N PRO A 1002 -8.47 33.27 17.36
CA PRO A 1002 -9.72 34.01 17.51
C PRO A 1002 -10.86 33.16 18.06
N TYR A 1003 -10.86 31.84 17.85
CA TYR A 1003 -11.90 30.96 18.40
C TYR A 1003 -11.76 30.83 19.91
N LEU A 1004 -10.53 30.68 20.41
CA LEU A 1004 -10.26 30.61 21.85
C LEU A 1004 -10.62 31.93 22.56
N VAL A 1005 -10.19 33.07 21.99
CA VAL A 1005 -10.47 34.39 22.59
C VAL A 1005 -11.97 34.69 22.64
N THR A 1006 -12.68 34.48 21.53
CA THR A 1006 -14.13 34.75 21.47
C THR A 1006 -14.93 33.79 22.34
N MET A 1007 -14.56 32.51 22.37
CA MET A 1007 -15.16 31.50 23.27
C MET A 1007 -14.98 31.91 24.74
N MET A 1008 -13.76 32.27 25.16
CA MET A 1008 -13.47 32.69 26.53
C MET A 1008 -14.29 33.92 26.94
N LEU A 1009 -14.41 34.92 26.06
CA LEU A 1009 -15.24 36.10 26.30
C LEU A 1009 -16.69 35.72 26.55
N VAL A 1010 -17.26 34.86 25.73
CA VAL A 1010 -18.66 34.41 25.85
C VAL A 1010 -18.87 33.58 27.11
N CYS A 1011 -18.05 32.56 27.34
CA CYS A 1011 -18.13 31.70 28.52
C CYS A 1011 -18.11 32.52 29.81
N THR A 1012 -17.12 33.39 29.98
CA THR A 1012 -16.99 34.22 31.18
C THR A 1012 -18.13 35.22 31.32
N THR A 1013 -18.50 35.91 30.24
CA THR A 1013 -19.46 37.02 30.36
C THR A 1013 -20.90 36.54 30.46
N LEU A 1014 -21.21 35.35 29.95
CA LEU A 1014 -22.55 34.74 30.01
C LEU A 1014 -22.66 33.60 31.03
N ASN A 1015 -21.59 33.27 31.76
CA ASN A 1015 -21.51 32.12 32.67
C ASN A 1015 -21.83 30.79 31.98
N ILE A 1016 -21.41 30.62 30.73
CA ILE A 1016 -21.49 29.34 30.03
C ILE A 1016 -20.25 28.52 30.43
N PRO A 1017 -20.41 27.26 30.88
CA PRO A 1017 -19.27 26.41 31.22
C PRO A 1017 -18.30 26.24 30.05
N LEU A 1018 -17.00 26.31 30.33
CA LEU A 1018 -15.98 26.00 29.34
C LEU A 1018 -16.04 24.50 28.98
N PRO A 1019 -16.11 24.14 27.70
CA PRO A 1019 -16.01 22.74 27.30
C PRO A 1019 -14.64 22.19 27.72
N LEU A 1020 -14.62 21.03 28.39
CA LEU A 1020 -13.37 20.36 28.76
C LEU A 1020 -12.59 20.01 27.48
N PRO A 1021 -11.25 20.13 27.45
CA PRO A 1021 -10.45 19.53 26.38
C PRO A 1021 -10.80 18.05 26.30
N ASN A 1022 -11.10 17.53 25.10
CA ASN A 1022 -11.37 16.11 24.88
C ASN A 1022 -10.37 15.27 25.67
N GLN A 1023 -10.83 14.61 26.73
CA GLN A 1023 -9.98 13.69 27.47
C GLN A 1023 -9.53 12.62 26.48
N ARG A 1024 -8.21 12.43 26.36
CA ARG A 1024 -7.70 11.18 25.82
C ARG A 1024 -8.31 10.10 26.70
N GLU A 1025 -9.14 9.23 26.13
CA GLU A 1025 -9.48 7.96 26.78
C GLU A 1025 -8.18 7.17 26.90
N GLU A 1026 -7.40 7.46 27.94
CA GLU A 1026 -6.40 6.53 28.45
C GLU A 1026 -7.18 5.46 29.21
N GLY A 1027 -7.07 4.23 28.72
CA GLY A 1027 -7.83 3.11 29.27
C GLY A 1027 -7.56 2.90 30.76
N GLY A 1028 -8.64 2.86 31.54
CA GLY A 1028 -8.77 2.11 32.78
C GLY A 1028 -7.79 2.42 33.91
N ASP A 1029 -8.18 3.34 34.79
CA ASP A 1029 -8.21 3.05 36.23
C ASP A 1029 -9.13 4.05 36.95
N GLU A 1030 -10.30 3.57 37.41
CA GLU A 1030 -11.21 4.31 38.28
C GLU A 1030 -10.64 4.39 39.71
N SER A 1031 -9.56 5.13 39.92
CA SER A 1031 -9.16 5.55 41.27
C SER A 1031 -8.16 6.71 41.27
N SER A 1032 -8.60 7.93 40.94
CA SER A 1032 -7.92 9.18 41.37
C SER A 1032 -8.71 10.45 41.02
N SER A 1033 -9.97 10.56 41.45
CA SER A 1033 -10.75 11.79 41.26
C SER A 1033 -10.59 12.83 42.39
N SER A 1034 -9.47 12.83 43.13
CA SER A 1034 -9.29 13.75 44.28
C SER A 1034 -8.07 14.70 44.23
N ASP A 1035 -7.13 14.56 43.28
CA ASP A 1035 -5.80 15.17 43.46
C ASP A 1035 -5.47 16.36 42.52
N LEU A 1036 -6.43 16.85 41.73
CA LEU A 1036 -6.19 18.00 40.84
C LEU A 1036 -6.23 19.38 41.54
N ALA A 1037 -6.59 19.44 42.83
CA ALA A 1037 -6.76 20.71 43.55
C ALA A 1037 -5.45 21.30 44.12
N THR A 1038 -4.30 20.63 43.99
CA THR A 1038 -3.08 20.98 44.77
C THR A 1038 -1.78 21.16 43.97
N ARG A 1039 -1.79 21.08 42.63
CA ARG A 1039 -0.56 21.32 41.85
C ARG A 1039 -0.35 22.83 41.62
N GLY A 1040 0.70 23.36 42.24
CA GLY A 1040 1.09 24.77 42.19
C GLY A 1040 1.41 25.28 40.77
N SER A 1041 1.20 26.58 40.60
CA SER A 1041 1.28 27.39 39.37
C SER A 1041 2.58 27.33 38.56
N SER A 1042 3.64 26.69 39.06
CA SER A 1042 4.94 26.56 38.38
C SER A 1042 4.96 25.39 37.37
N ALA A 1043 4.39 24.23 37.72
CA ALA A 1043 4.43 23.03 36.88
C ALA A 1043 3.53 23.11 35.63
N LEU A 1044 2.51 23.97 35.67
CA LEU A 1044 1.55 24.17 34.57
C LEU A 1044 2.11 25.07 33.45
N ILE A 1045 3.09 25.92 33.77
CA ILE A 1045 3.73 26.84 32.81
C ILE A 1045 4.68 26.06 31.88
N ASP A 1046 5.41 25.08 32.43
CA ASP A 1046 6.31 24.19 31.67
C ASP A 1046 5.58 23.17 30.78
N GLU A 1047 4.29 22.95 30.99
CA GLU A 1047 3.47 22.00 30.22
C GLU A 1047 2.79 22.65 28.99
N ILE A 1048 2.64 23.97 29.01
CA ILE A 1048 2.08 24.76 27.90
C ILE A 1048 3.17 25.15 26.89
N ASP A 1049 4.38 25.48 27.34
CA ASP A 1049 5.50 25.75 26.43
C ASP A 1049 5.92 24.52 25.61
N ARG A 1050 5.64 23.30 26.10
CA ARG A 1050 5.87 22.03 25.37
C ARG A 1050 4.84 21.72 24.29
N ASN A 1051 3.68 22.37 24.29
CA ASN A 1051 2.56 22.06 23.38
C ASN A 1051 2.27 23.16 22.35
N ALA A 1052 3.12 24.20 22.27
CA ALA A 1052 3.04 25.21 21.21
C ALA A 1052 3.61 24.67 19.88
N PRO A 1053 2.97 24.91 18.72
CA PRO A 1053 3.51 24.49 17.42
C PRO A 1053 4.83 25.22 17.11
N PRO A 1054 5.81 24.56 16.46
CA PRO A 1054 7.11 25.16 16.20
C PRO A 1054 7.01 26.18 15.05
N PHE A 1055 7.28 27.44 15.36
CA PHE A 1055 7.67 28.44 14.36
C PHE A 1055 9.08 28.92 14.69
N GLY A 1056 10.09 28.34 14.02
CA GLY A 1056 11.46 28.85 13.98
C GLY A 1056 11.67 29.79 12.77
N PRO A 1057 12.76 30.58 12.77
CA PRO A 1057 14.08 29.97 12.65
C PRO A 1057 15.14 30.43 13.68
N SER A 1058 16.08 29.51 13.87
CA SER A 1058 17.39 29.58 14.54
C SER A 1058 18.03 30.96 14.70
N THR A 1059 18.36 31.32 15.95
CA THR A 1059 19.35 32.36 16.29
C THR A 1059 20.79 31.82 16.16
N PRO A 1060 21.76 32.59 15.65
CA PRO A 1060 23.17 32.19 15.64
C PRO A 1060 23.80 32.33 17.04
N ASP A 1061 24.72 31.42 17.34
CA ASP A 1061 25.46 31.32 18.60
C ASP A 1061 26.26 32.57 18.97
N GLY A 1062 26.22 32.92 20.27
CA GLY A 1062 27.28 33.68 20.93
C GLY A 1062 26.84 34.96 21.62
N MET A 1063 26.24 34.87 22.82
CA MET A 1063 26.34 35.88 23.90
C MET A 1063 26.11 35.21 25.28
N PRO A 1064 26.78 35.68 26.35
CA PRO A 1064 26.85 35.00 27.66
C PRO A 1064 25.57 35.18 28.50
N GLY A 1065 25.28 34.17 29.33
CA GLY A 1065 24.02 34.01 30.08
C GLY A 1065 23.72 35.09 31.13
N PRO A 1066 22.44 35.20 31.57
CA PRO A 1066 22.01 36.25 32.48
C PRO A 1066 22.43 35.95 33.93
N LEU A 1067 22.99 36.99 34.56
CA LEU A 1067 23.28 37.10 35.99
C LEU A 1067 22.01 36.91 36.83
N ALA A 1068 22.10 36.05 37.85
CA ALA A 1068 21.11 35.92 38.90
C ALA A 1068 21.03 37.22 39.72
N LEU A 1069 19.84 37.80 39.85
CA LEU A 1069 19.52 38.83 40.83
C LEU A 1069 18.76 38.15 41.97
N GLU A 1070 19.46 38.00 43.10
CA GLU A 1070 18.88 37.61 44.38
C GLU A 1070 17.91 38.69 44.86
N CYS A 1071 16.70 38.29 45.25
CA CYS A 1071 15.75 39.15 45.94
C CYS A 1071 16.06 39.11 47.44
N ASP A 1072 16.55 40.23 47.97
CA ASP A 1072 16.72 40.42 49.40
C ASP A 1072 15.40 40.92 50.02
N SER A 1073 15.01 40.27 51.11
CA SER A 1073 13.76 40.49 51.82
C SER A 1073 13.99 41.24 53.12
N SER A 1074 13.77 42.55 53.13
CA SER A 1074 13.52 43.33 54.36
C SER A 1074 13.11 44.75 54.02
N ASP A 1075 11.85 45.12 54.28
CA ASP A 1075 11.54 46.08 55.35
C ASP A 1075 10.07 46.51 55.33
N HIS A 1076 9.41 46.24 56.45
CA HIS A 1076 8.20 46.92 56.88
C HIS A 1076 8.52 48.38 57.23
N HIS A 1077 7.73 49.34 56.76
CA HIS A 1077 7.10 50.35 57.62
C HIS A 1077 6.11 51.25 56.83
N SER A 1078 4.83 51.03 57.12
CA SER A 1078 3.79 51.99 57.50
C SER A 1078 3.72 53.43 56.94
N PHE A 1079 2.45 53.77 56.62
CA PHE A 1079 1.70 55.03 56.78
C PHE A 1079 1.24 55.79 55.53
N THR A 1080 -0.06 56.04 55.60
CA THR A 1080 -1.01 56.84 54.82
C THR A 1080 -0.52 58.19 54.31
N GLY A 1081 -1.03 58.55 53.12
CA GLY A 1081 -1.05 59.89 52.53
C GLY A 1081 -1.68 59.84 51.15
#